data_AF-A0A523EMA5-F1
#
_entry.id   AF-A0A523EMA5-F1
#
_cell.length_a   1.000
_cell.length_b   1.000
_cell.length_c   1.000
_cell.angle_alpha   90.00
_cell.angle_beta   90.00
_cell.angle_gamma   90.00
#
_symmetry.space_group_name_H-M   'P 1'
#
loop_
_entity.id
_entity.type
_entity.pdbx_description
1 polymer ?
#
loop_
_entity_poly.entity_id
_entity_poly.type
_entity_poly.pdbx_seq_one_letter_code
_entity_poly.pdbx_strand_id
1 'polypeptide(L)'
;MSRAAMAGSLDVRRVALRVLVATEHDGRFGETLRRFLTPDSPLLDEAMRDALCSQGLSHNRLAAFQKLAREICFADDKGSEYDELADSLLALFAAYGAAHPVCYRPMRTFLVRVNLLAPKKHVRELAAAAILTLRSGFRTWLGPVARIAVDPETGREYQWREVVAFDDEVPENDRPRLLAAIRETAILREAVFLFSKGALIQLSDIPPGGVWIRLLGERHGKSVYRVTIQTRYQGAFDIAINVNHDMTEYEVLEEIHWLIVSGASQAGPPLVEDFGGYWSGHGMWSEEFISGETLSRLMLRLSKRDDGGQRLNDRWPFLAWTALSACVDFWQRSGRRWELDDPGMHNIVVPTDDYMTGVRIVSVSTRRPHTGLDTMIRALREKFLDPAVEAYPALDGRVGWDVIFSSIMEIVGEDEGIEQFGELLQGKEDVSSDPMLKALSEFLSIVKLRGFLPRRLFFAAKRYRRWEHLGEEPTPQARARTLREFYDTYGLTALVKEYPETRVRFFRETVFREAGEALADGLEELIAKLRGGELVGDELVDAVADLRSRLELDADEDYFLTRLSYPYLRPEDRADFVHSHLGRQQSEMVVNVEDLDGNRFRVRHALTPKEVERLHGLFLAAKLDVRFRLEHRYLVAISQRSQILGGIYYEIEEGGQNAHLEKIVVAEPYRRKGVADRLMKELFNRLQSAGVETVTTGFFRPQYFYGYGFSIEKRYAGLVKNLVEEEKETESERGEAI
;
A
#
# COMPACT_ATOMS: atom_id res chain seq x y z
N MET A 1 -33.91 14.35 0.08
CA MET A 1 -32.58 14.96 0.36
C MET A 1 -32.49 16.43 -0.04
N SER A 2 -32.73 16.81 -1.31
CA SER A 2 -32.65 18.23 -1.75
C SER A 2 -33.55 19.19 -0.94
N ARG A 3 -34.79 18.78 -0.62
CA ARG A 3 -35.72 19.57 0.23
C ARG A 3 -35.25 19.80 1.67
N ALA A 4 -34.43 18.91 2.23
CA ALA A 4 -33.97 19.02 3.62
C ALA A 4 -32.73 19.94 3.73
N ALA A 5 -31.84 19.90 2.73
CA ALA A 5 -30.71 20.83 2.64
C ALA A 5 -31.17 22.28 2.38
N MET A 6 -32.30 22.47 1.68
CA MET A 6 -32.91 23.77 1.39
C MET A 6 -33.89 24.26 2.47
N ALA A 7 -33.97 23.60 3.63
CA ALA A 7 -34.85 24.04 4.71
C ALA A 7 -34.36 25.39 5.28
N GLY A 8 -35.27 26.36 5.45
CA GLY A 8 -34.93 27.70 5.94
C GLY A 8 -34.51 27.76 7.41
N SER A 9 -34.70 26.68 8.19
CA SER A 9 -34.26 26.57 9.58
C SER A 9 -32.95 25.78 9.68
N LEU A 10 -31.93 26.40 10.29
CA LEU A 10 -30.63 25.75 10.55
C LEU A 10 -30.77 24.52 11.46
N ASP A 11 -31.68 24.55 12.45
CA ASP A 11 -31.88 23.42 13.36
C ASP A 11 -32.46 22.19 12.65
N VAL A 12 -33.39 22.41 11.71
CA VAL A 12 -33.91 21.34 10.86
C VAL A 12 -32.81 20.74 9.99
N ARG A 13 -31.91 21.58 9.44
CA ARG A 13 -30.76 21.13 8.66
C ARG A 13 -29.75 20.35 9.51
N ARG A 14 -29.47 20.77 10.75
CA ARG A 14 -28.59 20.07 11.69
C ARG A 14 -29.14 18.69 12.07
N VAL A 15 -30.42 18.62 12.43
CA VAL A 15 -31.08 17.34 12.74
C VAL A 15 -31.09 16.41 11.53
N ALA A 16 -31.40 16.94 10.34
CA ALA A 16 -31.37 16.17 9.10
C ALA A 16 -29.96 15.65 8.79
N LEU A 17 -28.93 16.49 8.90
CA LEU A 17 -27.54 16.07 8.70
C LEU A 17 -27.14 14.98 9.68
N ARG A 18 -27.50 15.10 10.97
CA ARG A 18 -27.22 14.08 11.99
C ARG A 18 -27.84 12.72 11.64
N VAL A 19 -29.10 12.71 11.21
CA VAL A 19 -29.78 11.47 10.79
C VAL A 19 -29.12 10.89 9.55
N LEU A 20 -28.81 11.72 8.54
CA LEU A 20 -28.17 11.28 7.31
C LEU A 20 -26.77 10.74 7.53
N VAL A 21 -26.00 11.34 8.45
CA VAL A 21 -24.71 10.79 8.88
C VAL A 21 -24.87 9.39 9.44
N ALA A 22 -26.00 9.03 10.04
CA ALA A 22 -26.26 7.66 10.49
C ALA A 22 -26.65 6.72 9.32
N THR A 23 -27.60 7.15 8.49
CA THR A 23 -28.35 6.26 7.60
C THR A 23 -27.90 6.23 6.14
N GLU A 24 -27.15 7.23 5.68
CA GLU A 24 -26.78 7.38 4.27
C GLU A 24 -25.76 6.32 3.83
N HIS A 25 -25.90 5.85 2.58
CA HIS A 25 -24.96 4.90 2.00
C HIS A 25 -23.61 5.57 1.70
N ASP A 26 -22.50 4.92 2.04
CA ASP A 26 -21.15 5.50 1.95
C ASP A 26 -20.83 6.07 0.56
N GLY A 27 -21.21 5.36 -0.52
CA GLY A 27 -21.00 5.83 -1.91
C GLY A 27 -21.71 7.14 -2.27
N ARG A 28 -22.76 7.54 -1.55
CA ARG A 28 -23.51 8.80 -1.79
C ARG A 28 -23.22 9.88 -0.74
N PHE A 29 -22.52 9.51 0.34
CA PHE A 29 -22.33 10.38 1.49
C PHE A 29 -21.54 11.65 1.14
N GLY A 30 -20.51 11.56 0.30
CA GLY A 30 -19.70 12.72 -0.11
C GLY A 30 -20.51 13.79 -0.85
N GLU A 31 -21.45 13.38 -1.71
CA GLU A 31 -22.35 14.31 -2.42
C GLU A 31 -23.36 14.95 -1.46
N THR A 32 -23.92 14.16 -0.54
CA THR A 32 -24.81 14.65 0.51
C THR A 32 -24.11 15.67 1.40
N LEU A 33 -22.85 15.41 1.77
CA LEU A 33 -22.08 16.33 2.60
C LEU A 33 -21.89 17.70 1.94
N ARG A 34 -21.52 17.73 0.64
CA ARG A 34 -21.37 18.97 -0.15
C ARG A 34 -22.66 19.78 -0.26
N ARG A 35 -23.81 19.12 -0.26
CA ARG A 35 -25.12 19.79 -0.30
C ARG A 35 -25.50 20.44 1.02
N PHE A 36 -25.08 19.87 2.14
CA PHE A 36 -25.43 20.36 3.47
C PHE A 36 -24.44 21.39 3.99
N LEU A 37 -23.14 21.15 3.80
CA LEU A 37 -22.06 22.01 4.27
C LEU A 37 -21.70 23.05 3.21
N THR A 38 -22.54 24.08 3.13
CA THR A 38 -22.34 25.27 2.30
C THR A 38 -21.76 26.42 3.15
N PRO A 39 -20.97 27.33 2.56
CA PRO A 39 -20.40 28.49 3.27
C PRO A 39 -21.46 29.30 4.04
N ASP A 40 -22.62 29.51 3.44
CA ASP A 40 -23.73 30.31 3.98
C ASP A 40 -24.48 29.63 5.15
N SER A 41 -23.95 28.53 5.71
CA SER A 41 -24.69 27.68 6.66
C SER A 41 -23.78 26.98 7.66
N PRO A 42 -23.52 27.60 8.83
CA PRO A 42 -22.68 27.02 9.88
C PRO A 42 -23.44 25.91 10.62
N LEU A 43 -23.45 24.71 10.03
CA LEU A 43 -24.13 23.54 10.58
C LEU A 43 -23.29 22.77 11.60
N LEU A 44 -21.96 22.95 11.61
CA LEU A 44 -21.02 22.22 12.47
C LEU A 44 -20.68 23.00 13.75
N ASP A 45 -21.72 23.39 14.49
CA ASP A 45 -21.56 23.98 15.82
C ASP A 45 -21.06 22.93 16.85
N GLU A 46 -20.81 23.38 18.08
CA GLU A 46 -20.31 22.54 19.17
C GLU A 46 -21.22 21.33 19.44
N ALA A 47 -22.54 21.54 19.53
CA ALA A 47 -23.50 20.48 19.78
C ALA A 47 -23.52 19.43 18.66
N MET A 48 -23.40 19.86 17.40
CA MET A 48 -23.31 18.94 16.26
C MET A 48 -21.99 18.16 16.29
N ARG A 49 -20.86 18.82 16.58
CA ARG A 49 -19.56 18.14 16.70
C ARG A 49 -19.58 17.07 17.80
N ASP A 50 -20.14 17.37 18.96
CA ASP A 50 -20.26 16.41 20.07
C ASP A 50 -21.15 15.22 19.71
N ALA A 51 -22.25 15.47 19.00
CA ALA A 51 -23.12 14.41 18.49
C ALA A 51 -22.38 13.50 17.50
N LEU A 52 -21.60 14.07 16.57
CA LEU A 52 -20.78 13.31 15.63
C LEU A 52 -19.68 12.51 16.33
N CYS A 53 -19.03 13.09 17.35
CA CYS A 53 -18.04 12.39 18.16
C CYS A 53 -18.67 11.22 18.91
N SER A 54 -19.86 11.39 19.49
CA SER A 54 -20.54 10.34 20.25
C SER A 54 -21.06 9.20 19.36
N GLN A 55 -21.51 9.52 18.15
CA GLN A 55 -22.10 8.56 17.23
C GLN A 55 -21.04 7.67 16.54
N GLY A 56 -19.83 8.20 16.35
CA GLY A 56 -18.78 7.56 15.57
C GLY A 56 -19.03 7.65 14.06
N LEU A 57 -17.94 7.80 13.30
CA LEU A 57 -17.94 7.90 11.84
C LEU A 57 -17.20 6.68 11.25
N SER A 58 -17.76 6.09 10.18
CA SER A 58 -17.04 5.08 9.40
C SER A 58 -15.82 5.70 8.70
N HIS A 59 -14.86 4.87 8.32
CA HIS A 59 -13.65 5.33 7.62
C HIS A 59 -13.98 6.12 6.34
N ASN A 60 -14.95 5.63 5.54
CA ASN A 60 -15.40 6.29 4.31
C ASN A 60 -16.03 7.66 4.57
N ARG A 61 -16.83 7.78 5.63
CA ARG A 61 -17.48 9.05 5.99
C ARG A 61 -16.46 10.08 6.46
N LEU A 62 -15.51 9.65 7.29
CA LEU A 62 -14.41 10.49 7.74
C LEU A 62 -13.53 10.95 6.56
N ALA A 63 -13.24 10.06 5.61
CA ALA A 63 -12.53 10.40 4.38
C ALA A 63 -13.30 11.43 3.53
N ALA A 64 -14.63 11.35 3.47
CA ALA A 64 -15.46 12.34 2.78
C ALA A 64 -15.39 13.73 3.44
N PHE A 65 -15.41 13.81 4.78
CA PHE A 65 -15.16 15.06 5.51
C PHE A 65 -13.76 15.62 5.21
N GLN A 66 -12.72 14.77 5.26
CA GLN A 66 -11.35 15.18 4.97
C GLN A 66 -11.20 15.70 3.53
N LYS A 67 -11.87 15.06 2.55
CA LYS A 67 -11.89 15.51 1.16
C LYS A 67 -12.51 16.91 1.04
N LEU A 68 -13.67 17.12 1.65
CA LEU A 68 -14.34 18.42 1.64
C LEU A 68 -13.49 19.51 2.31
N ALA A 69 -12.93 19.21 3.49
CA ALA A 69 -12.08 20.16 4.20
C ALA A 69 -10.82 20.51 3.42
N ARG A 70 -10.22 19.54 2.70
CA ARG A 70 -9.10 19.80 1.79
C ARG A 70 -9.51 20.76 0.68
N GLU A 71 -10.65 20.53 0.03
CA GLU A 71 -11.17 21.40 -1.02
C GLU A 71 -11.40 22.84 -0.53
N ILE A 72 -11.84 23.02 0.70
CA ILE A 72 -12.12 24.33 1.29
C ILE A 72 -10.82 25.02 1.77
N CYS A 73 -9.98 24.33 2.54
CA CYS A 73 -8.78 24.92 3.14
C CYS A 73 -7.70 25.28 2.10
N PHE A 74 -7.70 24.61 0.94
CA PHE A 74 -6.75 24.84 -0.15
C PHE A 74 -7.38 25.55 -1.36
N ALA A 75 -8.62 26.02 -1.26
CA ALA A 75 -9.19 26.86 -2.30
C ALA A 75 -8.53 28.25 -2.32
N ASP A 76 -8.25 28.75 -3.52
CA ASP A 76 -7.93 30.15 -3.74
C ASP A 76 -9.12 31.06 -3.40
N ASP A 77 -8.84 32.35 -3.21
CA ASP A 77 -9.71 33.46 -2.79
C ASP A 77 -11.23 33.28 -3.00
N LYS A 78 -11.86 32.50 -2.11
CA LYS A 78 -13.30 32.40 -1.89
C LYS A 78 -13.57 33.08 -0.56
N GLY A 79 -14.52 34.04 -0.51
CA GLY A 79 -14.68 35.03 0.57
C GLY A 79 -14.85 34.49 2.00
N SER A 80 -15.11 35.38 2.96
CA SER A 80 -15.03 35.10 4.41
C SER A 80 -15.87 33.91 4.91
N GLU A 81 -17.00 33.61 4.27
CA GLU A 81 -17.88 32.48 4.63
C GLU A 81 -17.18 31.11 4.47
N TYR A 82 -16.22 31.00 3.54
CA TYR A 82 -15.42 29.78 3.39
C TYR A 82 -14.41 29.60 4.53
N ASP A 83 -13.95 30.69 5.13
CA ASP A 83 -13.02 30.65 6.26
C ASP A 83 -13.76 30.18 7.54
N GLU A 84 -15.01 30.59 7.73
CA GLU A 84 -15.87 30.10 8.83
C GLU A 84 -16.18 28.59 8.70
N LEU A 85 -16.43 28.13 7.46
CA LEU A 85 -16.63 26.72 7.20
C LEU A 85 -15.33 25.92 7.39
N ALA A 86 -14.18 26.49 7.01
CA ALA A 86 -12.86 25.90 7.27
C ALA A 86 -12.62 25.75 8.77
N ASP A 87 -12.86 26.80 9.57
CA ASP A 87 -12.74 26.76 11.03
C ASP A 87 -13.59 25.64 11.62
N SER A 88 -14.87 25.59 11.24
CA SER A 88 -15.81 24.59 11.75
C SER A 88 -15.38 23.15 11.43
N LEU A 89 -14.79 22.91 10.26
CA LEU A 89 -14.26 21.60 9.86
C LEU A 89 -12.96 21.25 10.60
N LEU A 90 -12.05 22.21 10.77
CA LEU A 90 -10.81 22.00 11.53
C LEU A 90 -11.11 21.73 13.01
N ALA A 91 -12.07 22.44 13.59
CA ALA A 91 -12.58 22.20 14.94
C ALA A 91 -13.21 20.81 15.09
N LEU A 92 -13.97 20.34 14.09
CA LEU A 92 -14.50 18.97 14.07
C LEU A 92 -13.38 17.93 14.09
N PHE A 93 -12.32 18.08 13.29
CA PHE A 93 -11.21 17.13 13.30
C PHE A 93 -10.43 17.14 14.62
N ALA A 94 -10.27 18.32 15.23
CA ALA A 94 -9.64 18.43 16.54
C ALA A 94 -10.46 17.71 17.62
N ALA A 95 -11.76 17.95 17.67
CA ALA A 95 -12.66 17.31 18.63
C ALA A 95 -12.75 15.78 18.40
N TYR A 96 -12.95 15.38 17.15
CA TYR A 96 -13.09 13.96 16.79
C TYR A 96 -11.78 13.19 17.01
N GLY A 97 -10.64 13.74 16.63
CA GLY A 97 -9.33 13.10 16.86
C GLY A 97 -8.94 13.02 18.34
N ALA A 98 -9.44 13.92 19.19
CA ALA A 98 -9.26 13.86 20.63
C ALA A 98 -10.18 12.81 21.29
N ALA A 99 -11.43 12.70 20.81
CA ALA A 99 -12.40 11.73 21.33
C ALA A 99 -12.12 10.28 20.84
N HIS A 100 -11.51 10.12 19.66
CA HIS A 100 -11.24 8.84 19.02
C HIS A 100 -9.74 8.63 18.82
N PRO A 101 -9.05 7.96 19.76
CA PRO A 101 -7.58 7.80 19.77
C PRO A 101 -6.99 7.19 18.50
N VAL A 102 -7.72 6.26 17.87
CA VAL A 102 -7.33 5.63 16.59
C VAL A 102 -7.23 6.68 15.46
N CYS A 103 -8.01 7.75 15.55
CA CYS A 103 -8.04 8.84 14.58
C CYS A 103 -7.06 9.98 14.90
N TYR A 104 -6.40 9.96 16.05
CA TYR A 104 -5.52 11.06 16.48
C TYR A 104 -4.40 11.34 15.47
N ARG A 105 -3.66 10.31 15.05
CA ARG A 105 -2.56 10.42 14.07
C ARG A 105 -3.02 11.03 12.74
N PRO A 106 -4.02 10.46 12.03
CA PRO A 106 -4.45 11.01 10.75
C PRO A 106 -5.05 12.41 10.87
N MET A 107 -5.78 12.74 11.95
CA MET A 107 -6.28 14.11 12.15
C MET A 107 -5.15 15.09 12.38
N ARG A 108 -4.16 14.75 13.21
CA ARG A 108 -3.00 15.59 13.47
C ARG A 108 -2.22 15.86 12.17
N THR A 109 -1.96 14.82 11.37
CA THR A 109 -1.30 14.99 10.07
C THR A 109 -2.08 15.94 9.17
N PHE A 110 -3.40 15.78 9.07
CA PHE A 110 -4.23 16.66 8.24
C PHE A 110 -4.14 18.12 8.70
N LEU A 111 -4.30 18.38 10.01
CA LEU A 111 -4.25 19.73 10.55
C LEU A 111 -2.87 20.39 10.37
N VAL A 112 -1.78 19.65 10.62
CA VAL A 112 -0.41 20.13 10.39
C VAL A 112 -0.17 20.44 8.92
N ARG A 113 -0.68 19.61 8.00
CA ARG A 113 -0.59 19.86 6.56
C ARG A 113 -1.30 21.15 6.17
N VAL A 114 -2.50 21.41 6.71
CA VAL A 114 -3.21 22.69 6.50
C VAL A 114 -2.40 23.85 7.08
N ASN A 115 -1.87 23.71 8.29
CA ASN A 115 -1.05 24.74 8.92
C ASN A 115 0.21 25.10 8.10
N LEU A 116 0.87 24.13 7.47
CA LEU A 116 2.07 24.38 6.67
C LEU A 116 1.77 24.87 5.25
N LEU A 117 0.78 24.28 4.58
CA LEU A 117 0.65 24.39 3.13
C LEU A 117 -0.52 25.23 2.65
N ALA A 118 -1.52 25.52 3.50
CA ALA A 118 -2.69 26.28 3.07
C ALA A 118 -2.28 27.68 2.54
N PRO A 119 -2.88 28.15 1.44
CA PRO A 119 -2.49 29.42 0.81
C PRO A 119 -2.77 30.63 1.71
N LYS A 120 -3.94 30.63 2.38
CA LYS A 120 -4.39 31.71 3.25
C LYS A 120 -3.73 31.66 4.63
N LYS A 121 -3.15 32.79 5.07
CA LYS A 121 -2.54 32.91 6.41
C LYS A 121 -3.55 32.63 7.54
N HIS A 122 -4.75 33.15 7.42
CA HIS A 122 -5.79 32.97 8.43
C HIS A 122 -6.16 31.48 8.63
N VAL A 123 -6.33 30.71 7.53
CA VAL A 123 -6.57 29.26 7.61
C VAL A 123 -5.42 28.52 8.27
N ARG A 124 -4.16 28.95 8.06
CA ARG A 124 -3.00 28.37 8.77
C ARG A 124 -3.08 28.62 10.28
N GLU A 125 -3.53 29.80 10.70
CA GLU A 125 -3.72 30.15 12.12
C GLU A 125 -4.85 29.34 12.77
N LEU A 126 -5.98 29.15 12.06
CA LEU A 126 -7.07 28.29 12.51
C LEU A 126 -6.60 26.83 12.70
N ALA A 127 -5.81 26.32 11.75
CA ALA A 127 -5.22 24.99 11.87
C ALA A 127 -4.25 24.89 13.06
N ALA A 128 -3.45 25.93 13.33
CA ALA A 128 -2.57 25.97 14.51
C ALA A 128 -3.38 25.85 15.82
N ALA A 129 -4.47 26.60 15.93
CA ALA A 129 -5.38 26.52 17.08
C ALA A 129 -6.01 25.12 17.22
N ALA A 130 -6.47 24.54 16.12
CA ALA A 130 -7.04 23.20 16.10
C ALA A 130 -6.02 22.11 16.53
N ILE A 131 -4.75 22.23 16.15
CA ILE A 131 -3.67 21.32 16.59
C ILE A 131 -3.49 21.36 18.11
N LEU A 132 -3.52 22.57 18.71
CA LEU A 132 -3.42 22.72 20.16
C LEU A 132 -4.60 22.07 20.88
N THR A 133 -5.81 22.28 20.39
CA THR A 133 -7.04 21.65 20.91
C THR A 133 -6.98 20.13 20.82
N LEU A 134 -6.60 19.59 19.65
CA LEU A 134 -6.43 18.16 19.42
C LEU A 134 -5.43 17.55 20.42
N ARG A 135 -4.25 18.19 20.57
CA ARG A 135 -3.20 17.72 21.49
C ARG A 135 -3.65 17.75 22.95
N SER A 136 -4.31 18.83 23.37
CA SER A 136 -4.81 18.97 24.73
C SER A 136 -5.89 17.92 25.04
N GLY A 137 -6.85 17.74 24.14
CA GLY A 137 -7.90 16.74 24.29
C GLY A 137 -7.37 15.31 24.33
N PHE A 138 -6.43 14.98 23.44
CA PHE A 138 -5.79 13.66 23.43
C PHE A 138 -5.00 13.37 24.72
N ARG A 139 -4.26 14.35 25.25
CA ARG A 139 -3.54 14.20 26.54
C ARG A 139 -4.50 14.09 27.72
N THR A 140 -5.64 14.77 27.66
CA THR A 140 -6.71 14.61 28.66
C THR A 140 -7.26 13.19 28.63
N TRP A 141 -7.46 12.63 27.44
CA TRP A 141 -7.88 11.23 27.26
C TRP A 141 -6.85 10.21 27.77
N LEU A 142 -5.55 10.45 27.56
CA LEU A 142 -4.47 9.59 28.11
C LEU A 142 -4.44 9.56 29.65
N GLY A 143 -5.06 10.54 30.30
CA GLY A 143 -5.17 10.64 31.74
C GLY A 143 -3.89 11.05 32.46
N PRO A 144 -3.95 11.24 33.79
CA PRO A 144 -2.82 11.70 34.58
C PRO A 144 -1.70 10.66 34.71
N VAL A 145 -0.50 11.14 34.99
CA VAL A 145 0.68 10.30 35.28
C VAL A 145 0.61 9.81 36.72
N ALA A 146 0.70 8.49 36.91
CA ALA A 146 0.79 7.90 38.25
C ALA A 146 2.15 8.23 38.87
N ARG A 147 2.16 8.64 40.15
CA ARG A 147 3.40 9.00 40.88
C ARG A 147 3.96 7.85 41.71
N ILE A 148 3.10 6.95 42.15
CA ILE A 148 3.42 5.81 43.01
C ILE A 148 2.72 4.59 42.43
N ALA A 149 3.40 3.46 42.40
CA ALA A 149 2.84 2.15 42.10
C ALA A 149 3.31 1.14 43.17
N VAL A 150 2.61 0.02 43.30
CA VAL A 150 2.96 -1.06 44.22
C VAL A 150 3.46 -2.23 43.39
N ASP A 151 4.63 -2.76 43.73
CA ASP A 151 5.20 -3.91 43.07
C ASP A 151 4.42 -5.18 43.46
N PRO A 152 3.76 -5.88 42.51
CA PRO A 152 2.98 -7.08 42.82
C PRO A 152 3.81 -8.23 43.41
N GLU A 153 5.12 -8.27 43.14
CA GLU A 153 6.00 -9.34 43.64
C GLU A 153 6.48 -9.09 45.07
N THR A 154 6.79 -7.83 45.41
CA THR A 154 7.38 -7.48 46.71
C THR A 154 6.41 -6.76 47.66
N GLY A 155 5.27 -6.28 47.15
CA GLY A 155 4.31 -5.46 47.88
C GLY A 155 4.81 -4.07 48.25
N ARG A 156 5.98 -3.65 47.75
CA ARG A 156 6.59 -2.35 48.07
C ARG A 156 6.15 -1.27 47.10
N GLU A 157 5.97 -0.07 47.61
CA GLU A 157 5.75 1.12 46.79
C GLU A 157 7.04 1.53 46.07
N TYR A 158 6.90 1.99 44.83
CA TYR A 158 7.98 2.52 44.01
C TYR A 158 7.51 3.69 43.13
N GLN A 159 8.45 4.51 42.67
CA GLN A 159 8.21 5.69 41.84
C GLN A 159 9.05 5.61 40.54
N TRP A 160 8.94 6.64 39.71
CA TRP A 160 9.71 6.73 38.45
C TRP A 160 11.23 6.74 38.65
N ARG A 161 11.72 7.18 39.83
CA ARG A 161 13.17 7.21 40.12
C ARG A 161 13.75 5.81 40.22
N GLU A 162 13.00 4.86 40.78
CA GLU A 162 13.42 3.46 40.89
C GLU A 162 13.22 2.69 39.58
N VAL A 163 12.45 3.23 38.64
CA VAL A 163 12.14 2.61 37.33
C VAL A 163 13.16 2.98 36.25
N VAL A 164 13.64 4.23 36.25
CA VAL A 164 14.54 4.76 35.21
C VAL A 164 16.00 4.51 35.55
N ALA A 165 16.71 3.85 34.63
CA ALA A 165 18.16 3.68 34.65
C ALA A 165 18.80 4.35 33.44
N PHE A 166 19.95 4.98 33.66
CA PHE A 166 20.73 5.65 32.63
C PHE A 166 22.01 4.88 32.33
N ASP A 167 22.36 4.79 31.06
CA ASP A 167 23.68 4.36 30.62
C ASP A 167 24.77 5.38 31.04
N ASP A 168 26.00 4.90 31.21
CA ASP A 168 27.15 5.72 31.58
C ASP A 168 27.47 6.77 30.50
N GLU A 169 27.10 6.52 29.24
CA GLU A 169 27.28 7.47 28.12
C GLU A 169 26.31 8.67 28.17
N VAL A 170 25.29 8.67 29.05
CA VAL A 170 24.32 9.78 29.15
C VAL A 170 24.88 10.96 29.97
N PRO A 171 24.96 12.18 29.40
CA PRO A 171 25.48 13.36 30.09
C PRO A 171 24.74 13.68 31.41
N GLU A 172 25.50 14.01 32.46
CA GLU A 172 24.96 14.34 33.80
C GLU A 172 23.95 15.51 33.79
N ASN A 173 24.08 16.44 32.85
CA ASN A 173 23.14 17.56 32.70
C ASN A 173 21.76 17.12 32.16
N ASP A 174 21.70 16.05 31.38
CA ASP A 174 20.48 15.59 30.73
C ASP A 174 19.71 14.56 31.56
N ARG A 175 20.40 13.78 32.41
CA ARG A 175 19.79 12.84 33.36
C ARG A 175 18.64 13.46 34.18
N PRO A 176 18.81 14.60 34.88
CA PRO A 176 17.73 15.21 35.64
C PRO A 176 16.61 15.77 34.76
N ARG A 177 16.92 16.28 33.55
CA ARG A 177 15.92 16.79 32.61
C ARG A 177 15.02 15.66 32.11
N LEU A 178 15.61 14.54 31.70
CA LEU A 178 14.90 13.36 31.22
C LEU A 178 14.04 12.74 32.32
N LEU A 179 14.60 12.59 33.54
CA LEU A 179 13.85 12.06 34.67
C LEU A 179 12.66 12.97 35.05
N ALA A 180 12.84 14.29 35.03
CA ALA A 180 11.75 15.24 35.29
C ALA A 180 10.63 15.10 34.26
N ALA A 181 10.98 15.06 32.96
CA ALA A 181 10.01 14.90 31.88
C ALA A 181 9.21 13.59 32.02
N ILE A 182 9.88 12.45 32.29
CA ILE A 182 9.22 11.16 32.47
C ILE A 182 8.29 11.15 33.69
N ARG A 183 8.70 11.79 34.78
CA ARG A 183 7.94 11.84 36.04
C ARG A 183 6.71 12.75 35.96
N GLU A 184 6.84 13.88 35.26
CA GLU A 184 5.85 14.96 35.29
C GLU A 184 4.88 14.93 34.10
N THR A 185 5.26 14.24 33.02
CA THR A 185 4.49 14.23 31.76
C THR A 185 4.15 12.82 31.31
N ALA A 186 3.17 12.73 30.40
CA ALA A 186 2.78 11.47 29.80
C ALA A 186 3.68 11.07 28.61
N ILE A 187 4.91 11.59 28.50
CA ILE A 187 5.77 11.39 27.32
C ILE A 187 5.95 9.92 26.93
N LEU A 188 6.22 9.03 27.90
CA LEU A 188 6.37 7.59 27.63
C LEU A 188 5.03 6.95 27.23
N ARG A 189 3.94 7.29 27.93
CA ARG A 189 2.61 6.74 27.65
C ARG A 189 2.11 7.20 26.28
N GLU A 190 2.27 8.47 25.94
CA GLU A 190 1.93 9.06 24.64
C GLU A 190 2.73 8.39 23.52
N ALA A 191 4.06 8.27 23.68
CA ALA A 191 4.94 7.62 22.70
C ALA A 191 4.58 6.14 22.49
N VAL A 192 4.49 5.36 23.58
CA VAL A 192 4.16 3.93 23.50
C VAL A 192 2.81 3.72 22.86
N PHE A 193 1.77 4.48 23.25
CA PHE A 193 0.45 4.37 22.64
C PHE A 193 0.49 4.59 21.12
N LEU A 194 1.19 5.64 20.67
CA LEU A 194 1.28 5.99 19.26
C LEU A 194 2.07 4.93 18.48
N PHE A 195 3.25 4.51 18.94
CA PHE A 195 4.13 3.62 18.18
C PHE A 195 3.72 2.14 18.24
N SER A 196 3.08 1.70 19.32
CA SER A 196 2.59 0.32 19.48
C SER A 196 1.21 0.07 18.85
N LYS A 197 0.60 1.08 18.21
CA LYS A 197 -0.77 1.02 17.68
C LYS A 197 -1.83 0.76 18.75
N GLY A 198 -1.66 1.33 19.95
CA GLY A 198 -2.71 1.41 20.97
C GLY A 198 -2.39 0.81 22.33
N ALA A 199 -1.18 0.30 22.58
CA ALA A 199 -0.83 -0.19 23.91
C ALA A 199 -0.76 0.97 24.92
N LEU A 200 -1.50 0.83 26.02
CA LEU A 200 -1.47 1.78 27.12
C LEU A 200 -0.65 1.20 28.26
N ILE A 201 0.36 1.97 28.67
CA ILE A 201 1.22 1.64 29.81
C ILE A 201 0.99 2.59 30.99
N GLN A 202 1.05 2.03 32.18
CA GLN A 202 1.06 2.73 33.46
C GLN A 202 2.33 2.39 34.24
N LEU A 203 2.61 3.17 35.28
CA LEU A 203 3.77 2.95 36.15
C LEU A 203 3.76 1.52 36.77
N SER A 204 2.58 1.00 37.11
CA SER A 204 2.41 -0.36 37.64
C SER A 204 2.81 -1.47 36.66
N ASP A 205 2.76 -1.18 35.35
CA ASP A 205 3.06 -2.15 34.31
C ASP A 205 4.57 -2.30 34.08
N ILE A 206 5.38 -1.41 34.66
CA ILE A 206 6.82 -1.34 34.48
C ILE A 206 7.49 -1.70 35.82
N PRO A 207 8.35 -2.73 35.86
CA PRO A 207 9.08 -3.06 37.07
C PRO A 207 10.16 -2.02 37.39
N PRO A 208 10.66 -1.95 38.64
CA PRO A 208 11.85 -1.18 38.97
C PRO A 208 13.02 -1.54 38.04
N GLY A 209 13.75 -0.53 37.57
CA GLY A 209 14.78 -0.67 36.54
C GLY A 209 14.25 -1.07 35.15
N GLY A 210 12.95 -1.01 34.89
CA GLY A 210 12.35 -1.40 33.62
C GLY A 210 12.49 -0.38 32.49
N VAL A 211 12.99 0.83 32.75
CA VAL A 211 13.25 1.85 31.71
C VAL A 211 14.75 2.10 31.59
N TRP A 212 15.32 1.83 30.43
CA TRP A 212 16.75 2.04 30.14
C TRP A 212 16.94 3.14 29.12
N ILE A 213 17.80 4.10 29.42
CA ILE A 213 18.06 5.26 28.59
C ILE A 213 19.52 5.27 28.14
N ARG A 214 19.74 5.29 26.83
CA ARG A 214 21.08 5.34 26.22
C ARG A 214 21.17 6.46 25.18
N LEU A 215 22.33 7.14 25.12
CA LEU A 215 22.61 8.12 24.08
C LEU A 215 22.82 7.45 22.71
N LEU A 216 22.09 7.89 21.69
CA LEU A 216 22.31 7.49 20.29
C LEU A 216 23.28 8.43 19.58
N GLY A 217 23.25 9.71 19.94
CA GLY A 217 24.18 10.71 19.43
C GLY A 217 23.68 12.15 19.60
N GLU A 218 24.54 13.09 19.27
CA GLU A 218 24.27 14.52 19.33
C GLU A 218 24.49 15.14 17.95
N ARG A 219 23.46 15.76 17.38
CA ARG A 219 23.51 16.40 16.06
C ARG A 219 22.52 17.56 16.02
N HIS A 220 22.82 18.57 15.20
CA HIS A 220 21.91 19.69 14.93
C HIS A 220 21.38 20.43 16.18
N GLY A 221 22.20 20.55 17.24
CA GLY A 221 21.81 21.25 18.47
C GLY A 221 20.85 20.46 19.39
N LYS A 222 20.73 19.14 19.20
CA LYS A 222 19.94 18.23 20.04
C LYS A 222 20.67 16.91 20.32
N SER A 223 20.35 16.30 21.47
CA SER A 223 20.79 14.95 21.82
C SER A 223 19.62 13.98 21.65
N VAL A 224 19.88 12.83 21.03
CA VAL A 224 18.88 11.78 20.77
C VAL A 224 19.17 10.58 21.66
N TYR A 225 18.16 10.16 22.43
CA TYR A 225 18.25 9.06 23.38
C TYR A 225 17.33 7.92 22.98
N ARG A 226 17.84 6.69 22.98
CA ARG A 226 17.01 5.48 22.94
C ARG A 226 16.48 5.23 24.33
N VAL A 227 15.17 5.06 24.46
CA VAL A 227 14.50 4.67 25.69
C VAL A 227 13.84 3.33 25.47
N THR A 228 14.36 2.30 26.14
CA THR A 228 13.81 0.95 26.14
C THR A 228 12.93 0.79 27.38
N ILE A 229 11.66 0.44 27.18
CA ILE A 229 10.64 0.32 28.23
C ILE A 229 10.23 -1.15 28.30
N GLN A 230 10.77 -1.88 29.27
CA GLN A 230 10.40 -3.25 29.57
C GLN A 230 9.15 -3.24 30.45
N THR A 231 8.06 -3.82 29.95
CA THR A 231 6.85 -4.04 30.74
C THR A 231 6.81 -5.46 31.30
N ARG A 232 5.95 -5.68 32.30
CA ARG A 232 5.73 -7.01 32.90
C ARG A 232 5.03 -7.98 31.96
N TYR A 233 4.06 -7.50 31.17
CA TYR A 233 3.15 -8.36 30.40
C TYR A 233 3.01 -7.99 28.92
N GLN A 234 3.44 -6.79 28.51
CA GLN A 234 3.25 -6.28 27.14
C GLN A 234 4.56 -6.29 26.32
N GLY A 235 5.61 -6.95 26.81
CA GLY A 235 6.92 -6.99 26.16
C GLY A 235 7.74 -5.72 26.37
N ALA A 236 8.64 -5.44 25.41
CA ALA A 236 9.50 -4.26 25.42
C ALA A 236 9.11 -3.28 24.31
N PHE A 237 9.21 -1.99 24.61
CA PHE A 237 9.02 -0.92 23.64
C PHE A 237 10.30 -0.10 23.52
N ASP A 238 10.70 0.24 22.29
CA ASP A 238 11.80 1.15 22.02
C ASP A 238 11.27 2.45 21.41
N ILE A 239 11.65 3.58 22.00
CA ILE A 239 11.33 4.92 21.50
C ILE A 239 12.58 5.78 21.46
N ALA A 240 12.58 6.81 20.63
CA ALA A 240 13.60 7.86 20.64
C ALA A 240 13.06 9.10 21.37
N ILE A 241 13.85 9.69 22.27
CA ILE A 241 13.56 11.00 22.88
C ILE A 241 14.65 11.98 22.46
N ASN A 242 14.23 13.09 21.87
CA ASN A 242 15.10 14.20 21.50
C ASN A 242 15.07 15.24 22.62
N VAL A 243 16.25 15.70 23.02
CA VAL A 243 16.45 16.78 24.00
C VAL A 243 17.06 17.97 23.28
N ASN A 244 16.34 19.09 23.27
CA ASN A 244 16.82 20.34 22.69
C ASN A 244 17.89 20.99 23.57
N HIS A 245 18.94 21.51 22.95
CA HIS A 245 19.96 22.34 23.61
C HIS A 245 20.01 23.75 23.05
N ASP A 246 20.03 23.87 21.72
CA ASP A 246 20.36 25.14 21.05
C ASP A 246 19.24 25.70 20.16
N MET A 247 18.22 24.90 19.83
CA MET A 247 17.17 25.31 18.89
C MET A 247 16.14 26.21 19.57
N THR A 248 15.63 27.19 18.84
CA THR A 248 14.48 28.00 19.27
C THR A 248 13.18 27.18 19.23
N GLU A 249 12.16 27.60 19.96
CA GLU A 249 10.85 26.92 19.94
C GLU A 249 10.24 26.90 18.52
N TYR A 250 10.47 27.95 17.72
CA TYR A 250 10.03 28.00 16.34
C TYR A 250 10.71 26.91 15.48
N GLU A 251 12.02 26.75 15.58
CA GLU A 251 12.78 25.75 14.82
C GLU A 251 12.36 24.32 15.20
N VAL A 252 12.11 24.07 16.49
CA VAL A 252 11.61 22.78 16.97
C VAL A 252 10.22 22.49 16.41
N LEU A 253 9.30 23.46 16.47
CA LEU A 253 7.95 23.29 15.92
C LEU A 253 7.97 23.06 14.42
N GLU A 254 8.81 23.77 13.69
CA GLU A 254 8.99 23.57 12.25
C GLU A 254 9.49 22.16 11.94
N GLU A 255 10.53 21.68 12.63
CA GLU A 255 11.03 20.32 12.49
C GLU A 255 9.94 19.28 12.75
N ILE A 256 9.19 19.44 13.83
CA ILE A 256 8.09 18.55 14.20
C ILE A 256 7.00 18.51 13.14
N HIS A 257 6.62 19.66 12.59
CA HIS A 257 5.61 19.71 11.54
C HIS A 257 6.06 18.95 10.29
N TRP A 258 7.32 19.07 9.89
CA TRP A 258 7.88 18.31 8.77
C TRP A 258 7.94 16.81 9.06
N LEU A 259 8.33 16.39 10.27
CA LEU A 259 8.29 14.98 10.68
C LEU A 259 6.86 14.42 10.59
N ILE A 260 5.85 15.16 11.06
CA ILE A 260 4.45 14.73 11.02
C ILE A 260 3.94 14.57 9.58
N VAL A 261 4.27 15.49 8.68
CA VAL A 261 3.80 15.45 7.29
C VAL A 261 4.55 14.38 6.48
N SER A 262 5.85 14.25 6.67
CA SER A 262 6.69 13.29 5.94
C SER A 262 6.53 11.85 6.45
N GLY A 263 6.30 11.66 7.75
CA GLY A 263 6.10 10.34 8.36
C GLY A 263 4.73 9.73 8.07
N ALA A 264 3.74 10.56 7.71
CA ALA A 264 2.37 10.10 7.55
C ALA A 264 2.18 9.08 6.41
N SER A 265 1.55 7.96 6.74
CA SER A 265 1.28 6.85 5.81
C SER A 265 0.22 7.14 4.75
N GLN A 266 -0.50 8.27 4.83
CA GLN A 266 -1.51 8.64 3.83
C GLN A 266 -0.92 8.88 2.43
N ALA A 267 0.41 9.06 2.32
CA ALA A 267 1.13 9.25 1.06
C ALA A 267 1.95 8.02 0.63
N GLY A 268 1.83 6.87 1.31
CA GLY A 268 2.61 5.66 1.06
C GLY A 268 3.27 5.12 2.33
N PRO A 269 4.25 4.20 2.23
CA PRO A 269 5.04 3.75 3.38
C PRO A 269 5.67 4.94 4.15
N PRO A 270 5.91 4.80 5.46
CA PRO A 270 6.50 5.87 6.26
C PRO A 270 7.94 6.15 5.79
N LEU A 271 8.27 7.43 5.61
CA LEU A 271 9.56 7.89 5.05
C LEU A 271 10.55 8.36 6.11
N VAL A 272 10.06 8.91 7.22
CA VAL A 272 10.84 9.33 8.40
C VAL A 272 10.29 8.62 9.63
N GLU A 273 10.89 8.84 10.79
CA GLU A 273 10.37 8.43 12.09
C GLU A 273 8.92 8.93 12.25
N ASP A 274 8.03 8.07 12.76
CA ASP A 274 6.75 8.57 13.25
C ASP A 274 6.99 9.55 14.40
N PHE A 275 6.33 10.70 14.35
CA PHE A 275 6.35 11.65 15.45
C PHE A 275 5.43 11.20 16.59
N GLY A 276 5.92 11.29 17.83
CA GLY A 276 5.17 11.04 19.06
C GLY A 276 4.51 12.32 19.58
N GLY A 277 5.07 12.97 20.61
CA GLY A 277 4.53 14.20 21.17
C GLY A 277 5.61 15.21 21.57
N TYR A 278 5.26 16.51 21.53
CA TYR A 278 6.13 17.61 21.96
C TYR A 278 5.78 18.11 23.36
N TRP A 279 6.77 18.24 24.23
CA TRP A 279 6.65 18.73 25.59
C TRP A 279 7.53 19.97 25.75
N SER A 280 7.02 21.12 25.30
CA SER A 280 7.76 22.40 25.26
C SER A 280 8.31 22.81 26.63
N GLY A 281 7.58 22.56 27.72
CA GLY A 281 8.04 22.85 29.08
C GLY A 281 9.33 22.13 29.49
N HIS A 282 9.70 21.04 28.81
CA HIS A 282 10.95 20.32 29.00
C HIS A 282 11.92 20.45 27.81
N GLY A 283 11.51 21.09 26.71
CA GLY A 283 12.28 21.13 25.46
C GLY A 283 12.52 19.74 24.87
N MET A 284 11.54 18.83 24.97
CA MET A 284 11.68 17.43 24.56
C MET A 284 10.55 16.97 23.65
N TRP A 285 10.86 16.06 22.73
CA TRP A 285 9.86 15.34 21.97
C TRP A 285 10.26 13.88 21.75
N SER A 286 9.26 13.06 21.48
CA SER A 286 9.45 11.62 21.23
C SER A 286 9.24 11.28 19.76
N GLU A 287 10.00 10.32 19.25
CA GLU A 287 9.98 9.79 17.89
C GLU A 287 10.00 8.25 17.91
N GLU A 288 9.57 7.63 16.80
CA GLU A 288 9.75 6.21 16.55
C GLU A 288 11.23 5.87 16.55
N PHE A 289 11.63 4.81 17.26
CA PHE A 289 12.98 4.29 17.13
C PHE A 289 13.09 3.44 15.85
N ILE A 290 13.87 3.91 14.87
CA ILE A 290 14.12 3.14 13.64
C ILE A 290 15.20 2.10 13.90
N SER A 291 14.79 0.83 13.91
CA SER A 291 15.71 -0.30 13.87
C SER A 291 16.26 -0.47 12.45
N GLY A 292 17.55 -0.18 12.24
CA GLY A 292 18.17 -0.37 10.92
C GLY A 292 19.62 0.10 10.86
N GLU A 293 20.35 -0.40 9.87
CA GLU A 293 21.71 0.05 9.55
C GLU A 293 21.61 1.15 8.47
N THR A 294 22.30 2.28 8.67
CA THR A 294 22.39 3.34 7.64
C THR A 294 23.09 2.79 6.40
N LEU A 295 22.80 3.37 5.22
CA LEU A 295 23.42 2.97 3.97
C LEU A 295 24.95 3.07 4.07
N SER A 296 25.49 4.09 4.73
CA SER A 296 26.94 4.20 4.98
C SER A 296 27.53 3.00 5.73
N ARG A 297 26.84 2.50 6.76
CA ARG A 297 27.27 1.33 7.54
C ARG A 297 27.10 0.03 6.75
N LEU A 298 25.99 -0.12 6.03
CA LEU A 298 25.72 -1.25 5.13
C LEU A 298 26.82 -1.36 4.05
N MET A 299 27.15 -0.25 3.39
CA MET A 299 28.18 -0.20 2.35
C MET A 299 29.55 -0.58 2.91
N LEU A 300 29.92 -0.07 4.08
CA LEU A 300 31.17 -0.42 4.77
C LEU A 300 31.22 -1.91 5.14
N ARG A 301 30.10 -2.49 5.56
CA ARG A 301 30.03 -3.92 5.89
C ARG A 301 30.13 -4.81 4.65
N LEU A 302 29.51 -4.39 3.54
CA LEU A 302 29.60 -5.10 2.26
C LEU A 302 31.01 -4.99 1.65
N SER A 303 31.68 -3.85 1.77
CA SER A 303 33.02 -3.64 1.21
C SER A 303 34.10 -4.48 1.90
N LYS A 304 33.93 -4.82 3.18
CA LYS A 304 34.89 -5.59 3.98
C LYS A 304 34.96 -7.09 3.68
N ARG A 305 34.09 -7.62 2.81
CA ARG A 305 34.09 -9.04 2.44
C ARG A 305 35.05 -9.30 1.27
N ASP A 306 35.51 -10.55 1.14
CA ASP A 306 36.43 -10.96 0.06
C ASP A 306 35.87 -10.68 -1.35
N ASP A 307 34.54 -10.73 -1.53
CA ASP A 307 33.80 -10.42 -2.76
C ASP A 307 33.14 -9.02 -2.74
N GLY A 308 33.59 -8.13 -1.85
CA GLY A 308 32.91 -6.88 -1.51
C GLY A 308 32.68 -5.95 -2.70
N GLY A 309 33.67 -5.80 -3.59
CA GLY A 309 33.54 -4.97 -4.79
C GLY A 309 32.44 -5.45 -5.75
N GLN A 310 32.37 -6.76 -6.01
CA GLN A 310 31.35 -7.33 -6.90
C GLN A 310 29.95 -7.25 -6.27
N ARG A 311 29.84 -7.54 -4.97
CA ARG A 311 28.57 -7.41 -4.23
C ARG A 311 28.03 -5.98 -4.22
N LEU A 312 28.92 -5.00 -4.01
CA LEU A 312 28.57 -3.59 -4.07
C LEU A 312 28.08 -3.23 -5.47
N ASN A 313 28.80 -3.64 -6.52
CA ASN A 313 28.42 -3.36 -7.90
C ASN A 313 27.04 -3.93 -8.27
N ASP A 314 26.72 -5.13 -7.79
CA ASP A 314 25.44 -5.77 -8.06
C ASP A 314 24.27 -5.06 -7.37
N ARG A 315 24.49 -4.60 -6.12
CA ARG A 315 23.46 -4.01 -5.26
C ARG A 315 23.32 -2.50 -5.44
N TRP A 316 24.37 -1.82 -5.86
CA TRP A 316 24.43 -0.36 -5.90
C TRP A 316 23.30 0.30 -6.69
N PRO A 317 22.89 -0.17 -7.90
CA PRO A 317 21.77 0.42 -8.60
C PRO A 317 20.47 0.41 -7.78
N PHE A 318 20.22 -0.67 -7.02
CA PHE A 318 19.05 -0.74 -6.14
C PHE A 318 19.18 0.21 -4.97
N LEU A 319 20.33 0.22 -4.29
CA LEU A 319 20.56 1.06 -3.11
C LEU A 319 20.49 2.55 -3.46
N ALA A 320 21.10 2.94 -4.57
CA ALA A 320 21.11 4.32 -5.06
C ALA A 320 19.71 4.78 -5.48
N TRP A 321 18.99 3.98 -6.30
CA TRP A 321 17.62 4.31 -6.70
C TRP A 321 16.72 4.44 -5.47
N THR A 322 16.79 3.49 -4.54
CA THR A 322 15.98 3.52 -3.31
C THR A 322 16.24 4.77 -2.46
N ALA A 323 17.52 5.14 -2.30
CA ALA A 323 17.92 6.32 -1.53
C ALA A 323 17.51 7.63 -2.22
N LEU A 324 17.72 7.73 -3.53
CA LEU A 324 17.32 8.89 -4.32
C LEU A 324 15.80 9.06 -4.33
N SER A 325 15.03 7.99 -4.52
CA SER A 325 13.55 8.03 -4.42
C SER A 325 13.09 8.51 -3.05
N ALA A 326 13.81 8.19 -1.95
CA ALA A 326 13.48 8.72 -0.62
C ALA A 326 13.66 10.24 -0.52
N CYS A 327 14.74 10.78 -1.09
CA CYS A 327 14.97 12.23 -1.15
C CYS A 327 13.91 12.95 -1.99
N VAL A 328 13.51 12.36 -3.11
CA VAL A 328 12.43 12.90 -3.97
C VAL A 328 11.06 12.79 -3.27
N ASP A 329 10.77 11.67 -2.59
CA ASP A 329 9.53 11.48 -1.83
C ASP A 329 9.41 12.53 -0.72
N PHE A 330 10.52 12.87 -0.05
CA PHE A 330 10.53 13.98 0.91
C PHE A 330 10.13 15.31 0.27
N TRP A 331 10.71 15.63 -0.90
CA TRP A 331 10.35 16.82 -1.66
C TRP A 331 8.86 16.83 -2.05
N GLN A 332 8.33 15.72 -2.56
CA GLN A 332 6.92 15.58 -2.92
C GLN A 332 6.00 15.76 -1.70
N ARG A 333 6.31 15.10 -0.57
CA ARG A 333 5.54 15.22 0.68
C ARG A 333 5.61 16.61 1.31
N SER A 334 6.68 17.36 1.05
CA SER A 334 6.81 18.76 1.48
C SER A 334 5.93 19.73 0.69
N GLY A 335 5.15 19.24 -0.28
CA GLY A 335 4.42 20.07 -1.23
C GLY A 335 5.36 20.75 -2.24
N ARG A 336 6.49 20.11 -2.55
CA ARG A 336 7.54 20.56 -3.49
C ARG A 336 8.24 21.86 -3.13
N ARG A 337 8.26 22.20 -1.83
CA ARG A 337 8.87 23.45 -1.33
C ARG A 337 10.26 23.24 -0.74
N TRP A 338 10.53 22.05 -0.23
CA TRP A 338 11.76 21.77 0.51
C TRP A 338 12.46 20.53 -0.05
N GLU A 339 13.78 20.57 -0.04
CA GLU A 339 14.66 19.46 -0.36
C GLU A 339 15.54 19.16 0.86
N LEU A 340 16.03 17.91 0.95
CA LEU A 340 17.08 17.57 1.90
C LEU A 340 18.38 18.28 1.51
N ASP A 341 18.98 19.00 2.45
CA ASP A 341 20.28 19.63 2.20
C ASP A 341 21.45 18.66 2.43
N ASP A 342 21.23 17.61 3.23
CA ASP A 342 22.15 16.51 3.49
C ASP A 342 21.52 15.15 3.07
N PRO A 343 21.56 14.82 1.77
CA PRO A 343 21.05 13.54 1.27
C PRO A 343 22.04 12.38 1.46
N GLY A 344 23.14 12.56 2.21
CA GLY A 344 24.25 11.60 2.26
C GLY A 344 23.87 10.20 2.77
N MET A 345 24.70 9.20 2.46
CA MET A 345 24.46 7.79 2.80
C MET A 345 24.29 7.52 4.32
N HIS A 346 24.77 8.40 5.20
CA HIS A 346 24.56 8.29 6.64
C HIS A 346 23.16 8.69 7.09
N ASN A 347 22.42 9.43 6.26
CA ASN A 347 21.11 9.96 6.57
C ASN A 347 19.97 9.07 6.05
N ILE A 348 20.29 7.93 5.42
CA ILE A 348 19.31 7.05 4.78
C ILE A 348 19.51 5.63 5.29
N VAL A 349 18.42 4.99 5.72
CA VAL A 349 18.33 3.57 6.05
C VAL A 349 17.59 2.89 4.90
N VAL A 350 18.28 2.00 4.21
CA VAL A 350 17.70 1.23 3.10
C VAL A 350 17.55 -0.24 3.47
N PRO A 351 16.52 -0.92 2.95
CA PRO A 351 16.44 -2.37 3.05
C PRO A 351 17.66 -3.03 2.40
N THR A 352 18.04 -4.20 2.91
CA THR A 352 19.26 -4.89 2.44
C THR A 352 19.06 -5.56 1.09
N ASP A 353 17.86 -6.03 0.78
CA ASP A 353 17.54 -6.74 -0.45
C ASP A 353 16.47 -6.01 -1.27
N ASP A 354 16.47 -6.26 -2.58
CA ASP A 354 15.75 -5.48 -3.60
C ASP A 354 14.24 -5.70 -3.67
N TYR A 355 13.75 -6.78 -3.06
CA TYR A 355 12.33 -7.07 -2.87
C TYR A 355 11.77 -6.47 -1.58
N MET A 356 12.64 -6.03 -0.66
CA MET A 356 12.20 -5.40 0.58
C MET A 356 11.80 -3.94 0.35
N THR A 357 10.86 -3.46 1.15
CA THR A 357 10.36 -2.08 1.12
C THR A 357 10.61 -1.41 2.48
N GLY A 358 10.39 -0.10 2.56
CA GLY A 358 10.57 0.64 3.81
C GLY A 358 11.92 1.33 3.94
N VAL A 359 12.28 2.15 2.94
CA VAL A 359 13.37 3.12 3.08
C VAL A 359 12.99 4.17 4.12
N ARG A 360 13.94 4.62 4.93
CA ARG A 360 13.76 5.69 5.91
C ARG A 360 14.85 6.73 5.81
N ILE A 361 14.51 7.98 6.07
CA ILE A 361 15.44 9.09 6.30
C ILE A 361 15.60 9.26 7.81
N VAL A 362 16.84 9.36 8.29
CA VAL A 362 17.21 9.45 9.71
C VAL A 362 16.99 10.86 10.27
N SER A 363 17.20 11.88 9.44
CA SER A 363 17.06 13.27 9.84
C SER A 363 16.62 14.13 8.68
N VAL A 364 15.60 14.95 8.93
CA VAL A 364 15.14 15.99 8.02
C VAL A 364 15.47 17.39 8.55
N SER A 365 16.31 17.53 9.58
CA SER A 365 16.55 18.83 10.23
C SER A 365 17.21 19.84 9.28
N THR A 366 18.13 19.41 8.42
CA THR A 366 18.80 20.25 7.41
C THR A 366 18.05 20.21 6.08
N ARG A 367 17.42 21.32 5.72
CA ARG A 367 16.59 21.47 4.52
C ARG A 367 16.98 22.73 3.77
N ARG A 368 16.76 22.71 2.47
CA ARG A 368 16.92 23.89 1.61
C ARG A 368 15.64 24.13 0.80
N PRO A 369 15.29 25.39 0.51
CA PRO A 369 14.14 25.69 -0.32
C PRO A 369 14.38 25.18 -1.75
N HIS A 370 13.33 24.62 -2.35
CA HIS A 370 13.36 24.15 -3.73
C HIS A 370 13.46 25.35 -4.70
N THR A 371 14.42 25.31 -5.61
CA THR A 371 14.66 26.38 -6.60
C THR A 371 14.42 25.95 -8.04
N GLY A 372 14.07 24.67 -8.26
CA GLY A 372 13.77 24.10 -9.58
C GLY A 372 14.38 22.71 -9.77
N LEU A 373 13.83 21.95 -10.72
CA LEU A 373 14.23 20.57 -10.97
C LEU A 373 15.68 20.42 -11.46
N ASP A 374 16.20 21.34 -12.29
CA ASP A 374 17.60 21.31 -12.75
C ASP A 374 18.57 21.32 -11.55
N THR A 375 18.37 22.28 -10.63
CA THR A 375 19.19 22.42 -9.42
C THR A 375 19.08 21.20 -8.50
N MET A 376 17.87 20.63 -8.39
CA MET A 376 17.63 19.44 -7.58
C MET A 376 18.36 18.22 -8.16
N ILE A 377 18.22 17.96 -9.47
CA ILE A 377 18.85 16.84 -10.17
C ILE A 377 20.37 16.90 -10.03
N ARG A 378 20.96 18.07 -10.25
CA ARG A 378 22.41 18.26 -10.10
C ARG A 378 22.86 18.04 -8.67
N ALA A 379 22.14 18.59 -7.69
CA ALA A 379 22.49 18.41 -6.30
C ALA A 379 22.38 16.96 -5.82
N LEU A 380 21.40 16.19 -6.31
CA LEU A 380 21.30 14.76 -6.01
C LEU A 380 22.53 14.00 -6.53
N ARG A 381 23.07 14.40 -7.69
CA ARG A 381 24.34 13.84 -8.17
C ARG A 381 25.52 14.27 -7.29
N GLU A 382 25.70 15.57 -7.12
CA GLU A 382 26.87 16.17 -6.44
C GLU A 382 26.95 15.82 -4.95
N LYS A 383 25.80 15.72 -4.25
CA LYS A 383 25.75 15.49 -2.81
C LYS A 383 25.55 14.03 -2.41
N PHE A 384 25.14 13.15 -3.33
CA PHE A 384 24.88 11.74 -3.01
C PHE A 384 25.68 10.77 -3.89
N LEU A 385 25.56 10.86 -5.22
CA LEU A 385 26.23 9.90 -6.11
C LEU A 385 27.73 10.10 -6.17
N ASP A 386 28.21 11.32 -6.42
CA ASP A 386 29.64 11.58 -6.58
C ASP A 386 30.42 11.24 -5.29
N PRO A 387 29.97 11.62 -4.08
CA PRO A 387 30.63 11.21 -2.83
C PRO A 387 30.59 9.70 -2.59
N ALA A 388 29.56 9.00 -3.06
CA ALA A 388 29.50 7.54 -2.96
C ALA A 388 30.51 6.85 -3.88
N VAL A 389 30.69 7.36 -5.11
CA VAL A 389 31.72 6.86 -6.05
C VAL A 389 33.12 7.20 -5.55
N GLU A 390 33.33 8.37 -4.97
CA GLU A 390 34.61 8.75 -4.36
C GLU A 390 34.97 7.81 -3.20
N ALA A 391 34.02 7.51 -2.32
CA ALA A 391 34.22 6.57 -1.20
C ALA A 391 34.40 5.12 -1.67
N TYR A 392 33.79 4.73 -2.79
CA TYR A 392 33.81 3.38 -3.34
C TYR A 392 34.03 3.41 -4.87
N PRO A 393 35.29 3.50 -5.35
CA PRO A 393 35.59 3.64 -6.78
C PRO A 393 35.05 2.52 -7.69
N ALA A 394 34.77 1.33 -7.13
CA ALA A 394 34.17 0.22 -7.86
C ALA A 394 32.78 0.55 -8.46
N LEU A 395 32.08 1.55 -7.88
CA LEU A 395 30.74 1.96 -8.26
C LEU A 395 30.69 2.84 -9.52
N ASP A 396 31.84 3.32 -9.99
CA ASP A 396 31.92 4.24 -11.12
C ASP A 396 31.22 3.68 -12.37
N GLY A 397 30.47 4.53 -13.06
CA GLY A 397 29.70 4.18 -14.26
C GLY A 397 28.53 3.20 -14.06
N ARG A 398 28.21 2.76 -12.82
CA ARG A 398 27.11 1.80 -12.57
C ARG A 398 25.74 2.44 -12.44
N VAL A 399 25.71 3.69 -11.99
CA VAL A 399 24.49 4.49 -11.81
C VAL A 399 24.73 5.81 -12.50
N GLY A 400 23.91 6.11 -13.52
CA GLY A 400 23.97 7.34 -14.28
C GLY A 400 22.84 8.30 -13.92
N TRP A 401 22.59 9.25 -14.81
CA TRP A 401 21.47 10.17 -14.72
C TRP A 401 20.11 9.48 -14.79
N ASP A 402 20.04 8.35 -15.48
CA ASP A 402 18.85 7.52 -15.67
C ASP A 402 18.19 7.14 -14.34
N VAL A 403 18.97 6.81 -13.31
CA VAL A 403 18.44 6.47 -11.99
C VAL A 403 17.89 7.68 -11.26
N ILE A 404 18.51 8.86 -11.40
CA ILE A 404 17.98 10.11 -10.81
C ILE A 404 16.62 10.45 -11.47
N PHE A 405 16.56 10.40 -12.80
CA PHE A 405 15.31 10.66 -13.53
C PHE A 405 14.24 9.64 -13.18
N SER A 406 14.61 8.36 -13.06
CA SER A 406 13.69 7.29 -12.66
C SER A 406 13.18 7.47 -11.23
N SER A 407 14.03 7.96 -10.32
CA SER A 407 13.63 8.28 -8.93
C SER A 407 12.61 9.41 -8.88
N ILE A 408 12.73 10.42 -9.76
CA ILE A 408 11.76 11.52 -9.87
C ILE A 408 10.46 11.02 -10.49
N MET A 409 10.54 10.31 -11.61
CA MET A 409 9.39 9.77 -12.34
C MET A 409 8.56 8.80 -11.48
N GLU A 410 9.21 7.97 -10.66
CA GLU A 410 8.54 7.02 -9.75
C GLU A 410 7.69 7.72 -8.68
N ILE A 411 8.10 8.90 -8.22
CA ILE A 411 7.41 9.62 -7.13
C ILE A 411 6.37 10.59 -7.66
N VAL A 412 6.65 11.23 -8.80
CA VAL A 412 5.77 12.23 -9.41
C VAL A 412 4.70 11.57 -10.28
N GLY A 413 4.98 10.40 -10.85
CA GLY A 413 4.14 9.72 -11.83
C GLY A 413 4.62 9.97 -13.26
N GLU A 414 4.23 9.07 -14.18
CA GLU A 414 4.70 9.09 -15.58
C GLU A 414 4.25 10.35 -16.33
N ASP A 415 2.96 10.66 -16.31
CA ASP A 415 2.40 11.79 -17.06
C ASP A 415 3.00 13.13 -16.61
N GLU A 416 2.99 13.36 -15.30
CA GLU A 416 3.50 14.60 -14.72
C GLU A 416 5.02 14.70 -14.84
N GLY A 417 5.75 13.59 -14.71
CA GLY A 417 7.20 13.57 -14.90
C GLY A 417 7.59 13.88 -16.35
N ILE A 418 6.85 13.37 -17.34
CA ILE A 418 7.05 13.70 -18.76
C ILE A 418 6.83 15.19 -19.03
N GLU A 419 5.78 15.78 -18.45
CA GLU A 419 5.48 17.21 -18.57
C GLU A 419 6.63 18.06 -17.98
N GLN A 420 6.97 17.82 -16.72
CA GLN A 420 8.01 18.58 -16.00
C GLN A 420 9.39 18.49 -16.65
N PHE A 421 9.80 17.30 -17.09
CA PHE A 421 11.05 17.13 -17.83
C PHE A 421 10.98 17.74 -19.23
N GLY A 422 9.81 17.73 -19.87
CA GLY A 422 9.56 18.42 -21.12
C GLY A 422 9.78 19.93 -21.00
N GLU A 423 9.22 20.55 -19.96
CA GLU A 423 9.43 21.96 -19.64
C GLU A 423 10.90 22.29 -19.37
N LEU A 424 11.63 21.41 -18.68
CA LEU A 424 13.06 21.59 -18.41
C LEU A 424 13.92 21.63 -19.69
N LEU A 425 13.50 20.89 -20.72
CA LEU A 425 14.14 20.89 -22.03
C LEU A 425 13.71 22.08 -22.91
N GLN A 426 12.51 22.64 -22.69
CA GLN A 426 12.02 23.79 -23.45
C GLN A 426 12.83 25.06 -23.13
N GLY A 427 13.23 25.80 -24.18
CA GLY A 427 13.97 27.05 -24.02
C GLY A 427 15.48 26.91 -23.73
N LYS A 428 16.03 25.68 -23.76
CA LYS A 428 17.48 25.44 -23.70
C LYS A 428 18.04 25.35 -25.11
N GLU A 429 18.82 26.37 -25.53
CA GLU A 429 19.39 26.44 -26.89
C GLU A 429 20.45 25.36 -27.16
N ASP A 430 21.08 24.80 -26.12
CA ASP A 430 22.20 23.86 -26.25
C ASP A 430 22.05 22.58 -25.40
N VAL A 431 20.94 21.86 -25.60
CA VAL A 431 20.66 20.55 -24.97
C VAL A 431 21.78 19.53 -25.22
N SER A 432 22.50 19.64 -26.34
CA SER A 432 23.55 18.70 -26.74
C SER A 432 24.88 18.89 -26.00
N SER A 433 25.16 20.11 -25.51
CA SER A 433 26.40 20.42 -24.78
C SER A 433 26.38 19.96 -23.33
N ASP A 434 25.20 19.89 -22.70
CA ASP A 434 25.05 19.47 -21.31
C ASP A 434 24.80 17.95 -21.22
N PRO A 435 25.71 17.17 -20.61
CA PRO A 435 25.55 15.72 -20.49
C PRO A 435 24.26 15.31 -19.77
N MET A 436 23.77 16.12 -18.83
CA MET A 436 22.54 15.84 -18.09
C MET A 436 21.31 16.04 -18.99
N LEU A 437 21.23 17.15 -19.72
CA LEU A 437 20.10 17.44 -20.61
C LEU A 437 20.04 16.46 -21.80
N LYS A 438 21.20 16.07 -22.34
CA LYS A 438 21.27 15.03 -23.36
C LYS A 438 20.72 13.70 -22.83
N ALA A 439 21.19 13.26 -21.68
CA ALA A 439 20.71 12.02 -21.05
C ALA A 439 19.21 12.09 -20.73
N LEU A 440 18.70 13.26 -20.33
CA LEU A 440 17.28 13.47 -20.06
C LEU A 440 16.43 13.34 -21.34
N SER A 441 16.90 13.91 -22.46
CA SER A 441 16.22 13.80 -23.75
C SER A 441 16.16 12.34 -24.23
N GLU A 442 17.27 11.61 -24.12
CA GLU A 442 17.33 10.19 -24.44
C GLU A 442 16.39 9.37 -23.53
N PHE A 443 16.43 9.62 -22.22
CA PHE A 443 15.54 8.97 -21.25
C PHE A 443 14.05 9.23 -21.55
N LEU A 444 13.67 10.48 -21.80
CA LEU A 444 12.29 10.83 -22.14
C LEU A 444 11.81 10.19 -23.44
N SER A 445 12.68 10.07 -24.43
CA SER A 445 12.33 9.39 -25.69
C SER A 445 11.97 7.91 -25.45
N ILE A 446 12.70 7.24 -24.57
CA ILE A 446 12.46 5.84 -24.19
C ILE A 446 11.15 5.72 -23.42
N VAL A 447 10.92 6.57 -22.42
CA VAL A 447 9.71 6.54 -21.59
C VAL A 447 8.46 6.82 -22.43
N LYS A 448 8.50 7.82 -23.32
CA LYS A 448 7.36 8.11 -24.22
C LYS A 448 7.04 6.93 -25.13
N LEU A 449 8.06 6.23 -25.62
CA LEU A 449 7.89 5.09 -26.52
C LEU A 449 7.41 3.83 -25.80
N ARG A 450 8.04 3.46 -24.68
CA ARG A 450 7.87 2.15 -24.02
C ARG A 450 7.14 2.18 -22.67
N GLY A 451 6.91 3.37 -22.12
CA GLY A 451 6.43 3.56 -20.76
C GLY A 451 7.54 3.55 -19.72
N PHE A 452 7.22 4.09 -18.55
CA PHE A 452 8.12 4.06 -17.41
C PHE A 452 8.12 2.67 -16.79
N LEU A 453 9.30 2.19 -16.35
CA LEU A 453 9.42 0.91 -15.66
C LEU A 453 9.66 1.15 -14.16
N PRO A 454 8.66 0.90 -13.29
CA PRO A 454 8.81 1.10 -11.85
C PRO A 454 9.94 0.26 -11.27
N ARG A 455 10.61 0.79 -10.23
CA ARG A 455 11.78 0.17 -9.60
C ARG A 455 11.57 -1.32 -9.26
N ARG A 456 10.45 -1.66 -8.63
CA ARG A 456 10.15 -3.06 -8.24
C ARG A 456 10.07 -3.99 -9.45
N LEU A 457 9.42 -3.55 -10.53
CA LEU A 457 9.30 -4.31 -11.76
C LEU A 457 10.66 -4.45 -12.46
N PHE A 458 11.45 -3.38 -12.52
CA PHE A 458 12.81 -3.40 -13.07
C PHE A 458 13.71 -4.40 -12.33
N PHE A 459 13.74 -4.35 -11.00
CA PHE A 459 14.59 -5.25 -10.20
C PHE A 459 14.08 -6.69 -10.19
N ALA A 460 12.77 -6.93 -10.20
CA ALA A 460 12.21 -8.26 -10.39
C ALA A 460 12.67 -8.88 -11.72
N ALA A 461 12.55 -8.15 -12.83
CA ALA A 461 12.99 -8.62 -14.15
C ALA A 461 14.51 -8.79 -14.23
N LYS A 462 15.29 -7.86 -13.63
CA LYS A 462 16.76 -7.99 -13.55
C LYS A 462 17.18 -9.24 -12.77
N ARG A 463 16.53 -9.52 -11.64
CA ARG A 463 16.83 -10.69 -10.81
C ARG A 463 16.42 -11.99 -11.48
N TYR A 464 15.27 -12.02 -12.15
CA TYR A 464 14.85 -13.14 -12.99
C TYR A 464 15.91 -13.49 -14.03
N ARG A 465 16.35 -12.48 -14.82
CA ARG A 465 17.35 -12.68 -15.88
C ARG A 465 18.70 -13.15 -15.33
N ARG A 466 19.12 -12.63 -14.17
CA ARG A 466 20.33 -13.11 -13.49
C ARG A 466 20.20 -14.57 -13.08
N TRP A 467 19.07 -14.96 -12.48
CA TRP A 467 18.81 -16.34 -12.10
C TRP A 467 18.80 -17.27 -13.33
N GLU A 468 18.12 -16.87 -14.41
CA GLU A 468 18.03 -17.64 -15.64
C GLU A 468 19.41 -17.87 -16.28
N HIS A 469 20.26 -16.85 -16.29
CA HIS A 469 21.64 -16.96 -16.79
C HIS A 469 22.52 -17.89 -15.94
N LEU A 470 22.30 -17.94 -14.62
CA LEU A 470 23.03 -18.84 -13.71
C LEU A 470 22.54 -20.28 -13.78
N GLY A 471 21.32 -20.51 -14.26
CA GLY A 471 20.63 -21.81 -14.21
C GLY A 471 20.99 -22.79 -15.32
N GLU A 472 21.89 -22.44 -16.24
CA GLU A 472 22.32 -23.27 -17.40
C GLU A 472 21.14 -23.98 -18.10
N GLU A 473 20.28 -23.21 -18.78
CA GLU A 473 19.06 -23.67 -19.49
C GLU A 473 17.95 -24.25 -18.57
N PRO A 474 17.35 -23.41 -17.71
CA PRO A 474 16.26 -23.84 -16.84
C PRO A 474 15.02 -24.29 -17.65
N THR A 475 14.36 -25.36 -17.19
CA THR A 475 13.15 -25.88 -17.85
C THR A 475 12.02 -24.85 -17.86
N PRO A 476 11.06 -24.93 -18.82
CA PRO A 476 9.90 -24.02 -18.85
C PRO A 476 9.10 -23.97 -17.54
N GLN A 477 9.00 -25.10 -16.85
CA GLN A 477 8.34 -25.19 -15.55
C GLN A 477 9.12 -24.48 -14.44
N ALA A 478 10.44 -24.63 -14.41
CA ALA A 478 11.29 -23.91 -13.46
C ALA A 478 11.20 -22.40 -13.69
N ARG A 479 11.26 -21.97 -14.96
CA ARG A 479 11.05 -20.57 -15.36
C ARG A 479 9.69 -20.04 -14.91
N ALA A 480 8.59 -20.75 -15.16
CA ALA A 480 7.26 -20.33 -14.71
C ALA A 480 7.13 -20.27 -13.18
N ARG A 481 7.73 -21.22 -12.45
CA ARG A 481 7.74 -21.20 -10.98
C ARG A 481 8.46 -19.97 -10.44
N THR A 482 9.67 -19.71 -10.93
CA THR A 482 10.47 -18.56 -10.51
C THR A 482 9.80 -17.24 -10.91
N LEU A 483 9.19 -17.20 -12.09
CA LEU A 483 8.45 -16.02 -12.55
C LEU A 483 7.30 -15.69 -11.60
N ARG A 484 6.51 -16.68 -11.18
CA ARG A 484 5.45 -16.49 -10.18
C ARG A 484 6.03 -16.07 -8.82
N GLU A 485 7.07 -16.75 -8.35
CA GLU A 485 7.73 -16.42 -7.08
C GLU A 485 8.21 -14.97 -7.04
N PHE A 486 8.83 -14.47 -8.11
CA PHE A 486 9.28 -13.07 -8.17
C PHE A 486 8.12 -12.08 -8.37
N TYR A 487 7.05 -12.47 -9.05
CA TYR A 487 5.85 -11.65 -9.13
C TYR A 487 5.26 -11.40 -7.73
N ASP A 488 5.17 -12.45 -6.92
CA ASP A 488 4.62 -12.42 -5.57
C ASP A 488 5.58 -11.73 -4.59
N THR A 489 6.87 -12.10 -4.61
CA THR A 489 7.90 -11.58 -3.69
C THR A 489 8.13 -10.08 -3.82
N TYR A 490 8.06 -9.54 -5.04
CA TYR A 490 8.16 -8.09 -5.27
C TYR A 490 6.81 -7.37 -5.12
N GLY A 491 5.72 -8.11 -4.88
CA GLY A 491 4.36 -7.57 -4.73
C GLY A 491 3.89 -6.82 -5.97
N LEU A 492 4.14 -7.37 -7.17
CA LEU A 492 3.83 -6.69 -8.44
C LEU A 492 2.32 -6.50 -8.64
N THR A 493 1.48 -7.32 -8.02
CA THR A 493 0.01 -7.14 -7.99
C THR A 493 -0.39 -5.74 -7.51
N ALA A 494 0.32 -5.18 -6.53
CA ALA A 494 0.01 -3.86 -6.00
C ALA A 494 0.26 -2.73 -7.01
N LEU A 495 1.14 -2.96 -8.00
CA LEU A 495 1.42 -1.98 -9.06
C LEU A 495 0.33 -1.93 -10.12
N VAL A 496 -0.46 -2.99 -10.30
CA VAL A 496 -1.49 -3.07 -11.36
C VAL A 496 -2.51 -1.93 -11.27
N LYS A 497 -2.73 -1.38 -10.07
CA LYS A 497 -3.63 -0.24 -9.86
C LYS A 497 -3.14 1.05 -10.53
N GLU A 498 -1.82 1.27 -10.54
CA GLU A 498 -1.18 2.47 -11.09
C GLU A 498 -0.59 2.23 -12.48
N TYR A 499 -0.14 1.00 -12.73
CA TYR A 499 0.48 0.51 -13.95
C TYR A 499 -0.24 -0.78 -14.41
N PRO A 500 -1.41 -0.69 -15.07
CA PRO A 500 -2.21 -1.86 -15.49
C PRO A 500 -1.45 -2.89 -16.32
N GLU A 501 -0.45 -2.43 -17.08
CA GLU A 501 0.42 -3.22 -17.93
C GLU A 501 1.46 -4.08 -17.18
N THR A 502 1.61 -3.91 -15.86
CA THR A 502 2.67 -4.53 -15.04
C THR A 502 2.90 -6.00 -15.37
N ARG A 503 1.82 -6.80 -15.50
CA ARG A 503 1.92 -8.24 -15.78
C ARG A 503 2.49 -8.51 -17.16
N VAL A 504 1.93 -7.90 -18.21
CA VAL A 504 2.38 -8.08 -19.60
C VAL A 504 3.81 -7.59 -19.74
N ARG A 505 4.13 -6.44 -19.13
CA ARG A 505 5.48 -5.87 -19.11
C ARG A 505 6.47 -6.81 -18.42
N PHE A 506 6.11 -7.40 -17.27
CA PHE A 506 6.99 -8.35 -16.58
C PHE A 506 7.33 -9.56 -17.43
N PHE A 507 6.34 -10.15 -18.11
CA PHE A 507 6.56 -11.27 -19.03
C PHE A 507 7.42 -10.85 -20.24
N ARG A 508 7.18 -9.65 -20.80
CA ARG A 508 7.97 -9.09 -21.91
C ARG A 508 9.44 -8.89 -21.55
N GLU A 509 9.73 -8.42 -20.34
CA GLU A 509 11.09 -8.17 -19.84
C GLU A 509 11.81 -9.44 -19.32
N THR A 510 11.11 -10.58 -19.24
CA THR A 510 11.62 -11.85 -18.73
C THR A 510 11.57 -12.95 -19.80
N VAL A 511 10.55 -13.82 -19.76
CA VAL A 511 10.43 -15.03 -20.59
C VAL A 511 10.27 -14.72 -22.08
N PHE A 512 9.72 -13.56 -22.43
CA PHE A 512 9.60 -13.12 -23.83
C PHE A 512 10.67 -12.12 -24.24
N ARG A 513 11.77 -11.98 -23.48
CA ARG A 513 12.81 -11.00 -23.81
C ARG A 513 13.38 -11.22 -25.20
N GLU A 514 13.71 -12.47 -25.50
CA GLU A 514 14.30 -12.95 -26.77
C GLU A 514 13.24 -13.50 -27.73
N ALA A 515 11.95 -13.18 -27.52
CA ALA A 515 10.87 -13.59 -28.42
C ALA A 515 11.03 -12.97 -29.82
N GLY A 516 10.47 -13.62 -30.83
CA GLY A 516 10.47 -13.12 -32.20
C GLY A 516 9.82 -11.73 -32.33
N GLU A 517 10.26 -10.93 -33.30
CA GLU A 517 9.81 -9.52 -33.48
C GLU A 517 8.28 -9.39 -33.51
N ALA A 518 7.58 -10.30 -34.20
CA ALA A 518 6.13 -10.25 -34.31
C ALA A 518 5.41 -10.44 -32.95
N LEU A 519 5.93 -11.31 -32.08
CA LEU A 519 5.38 -11.50 -30.73
C LEU A 519 5.77 -10.34 -29.81
N ALA A 520 7.01 -9.86 -29.92
CA ALA A 520 7.49 -8.69 -29.19
C ALA A 520 6.66 -7.44 -29.48
N ASP A 521 6.40 -7.14 -30.75
CA ASP A 521 5.60 -5.99 -31.18
C ASP A 521 4.14 -6.12 -30.72
N GLY A 522 3.56 -7.32 -30.82
CA GLY A 522 2.22 -7.56 -30.33
C GLY A 522 2.08 -7.38 -28.81
N LEU A 523 3.08 -7.80 -28.03
CA LEU A 523 3.10 -7.56 -26.58
C LEU A 523 3.27 -6.07 -26.25
N GLU A 524 4.10 -5.33 -26.98
CA GLU A 524 4.26 -3.87 -26.82
C GLU A 524 2.96 -3.12 -27.19
N GLU A 525 2.21 -3.58 -28.19
CA GLU A 525 0.88 -3.04 -28.51
C GLU A 525 -0.12 -3.25 -27.36
N LEU A 526 -0.13 -4.44 -26.76
CA LEU A 526 -0.98 -4.73 -25.60
C LEU A 526 -0.59 -3.87 -24.39
N ILE A 527 0.71 -3.70 -24.14
CA ILE A 527 1.23 -2.81 -23.10
C ILE A 527 0.74 -1.38 -23.32
N ALA A 528 0.84 -0.86 -24.55
CA ALA A 528 0.38 0.48 -24.88
C ALA A 528 -1.13 0.68 -24.66
N LYS A 529 -1.96 -0.30 -25.05
CA LYS A 529 -3.42 -0.26 -24.85
C LYS A 529 -3.82 -0.30 -23.38
N LEU A 530 -3.16 -1.15 -22.58
CA LEU A 530 -3.38 -1.22 -21.13
C LEU A 530 -3.01 0.10 -20.45
N ARG A 531 -1.87 0.67 -20.80
CA ARG A 531 -1.41 1.97 -20.28
C ARG A 531 -2.37 3.10 -20.67
N GLY A 532 -2.88 3.08 -21.90
CA GLY A 532 -3.86 4.06 -22.40
C GLY A 532 -5.27 3.90 -21.82
N GLY A 533 -5.54 2.84 -21.05
CA GLY A 533 -6.87 2.52 -20.53
C GLY A 533 -7.86 2.07 -21.61
N GLU A 534 -7.37 1.71 -22.80
CA GLU A 534 -8.19 1.21 -23.91
C GLU A 534 -8.62 -0.25 -23.72
N LEU A 535 -7.98 -0.95 -22.78
CA LEU A 535 -8.18 -2.37 -22.52
C LEU A 535 -8.29 -2.60 -21.01
N VAL A 536 -9.36 -3.27 -20.59
CA VAL A 536 -9.60 -3.58 -19.16
C VAL A 536 -9.07 -4.99 -18.83
N GLY A 537 -8.65 -5.24 -17.60
CA GLY A 537 -7.97 -6.49 -17.20
C GLY A 537 -8.67 -7.80 -17.63
N ASP A 538 -10.01 -7.83 -17.66
CA ASP A 538 -10.79 -9.00 -18.13
C ASP A 538 -10.68 -9.24 -19.64
N GLU A 539 -10.41 -8.20 -20.42
CA GLU A 539 -10.25 -8.25 -21.89
C GLU A 539 -8.84 -8.71 -22.30
N LEU A 540 -7.90 -8.79 -21.34
CA LEU A 540 -6.52 -9.25 -21.60
C LEU A 540 -6.51 -10.69 -22.13
N VAL A 541 -7.42 -11.53 -21.65
CA VAL A 541 -7.53 -12.93 -22.09
C VAL A 541 -7.86 -13.00 -23.58
N ASP A 542 -8.85 -12.23 -24.02
CA ASP A 542 -9.28 -12.18 -25.41
C ASP A 542 -8.19 -11.57 -26.29
N ALA A 543 -7.56 -10.49 -25.84
CA ALA A 543 -6.49 -9.82 -26.57
C ALA A 543 -5.24 -10.70 -26.77
N VAL A 544 -4.87 -11.50 -25.77
CA VAL A 544 -3.79 -12.49 -25.89
C VAL A 544 -4.20 -13.64 -26.80
N ALA A 545 -5.46 -14.09 -26.76
CA ALA A 545 -5.95 -15.12 -27.67
C ALA A 545 -5.91 -14.66 -29.14
N ASP A 546 -6.28 -13.41 -29.40
CA ASP A 546 -6.19 -12.79 -30.72
C ASP A 546 -4.74 -12.66 -31.20
N LEU A 547 -3.82 -12.31 -30.31
CA LEU A 547 -2.39 -12.26 -30.60
C LEU A 547 -1.86 -13.65 -31.01
N ARG A 548 -2.20 -14.70 -30.25
CA ARG A 548 -1.80 -16.08 -30.55
C ARG A 548 -2.35 -16.58 -31.88
N SER A 549 -3.59 -16.22 -32.23
CA SER A 549 -4.22 -16.66 -33.47
C SER A 549 -3.55 -16.12 -34.73
N ARG A 550 -2.80 -15.01 -34.61
CA ARG A 550 -2.13 -14.31 -35.72
C ARG A 550 -0.67 -14.73 -35.89
N LEU A 551 -0.12 -15.51 -34.97
CA LEU A 551 1.30 -15.84 -34.90
C LEU A 551 1.55 -17.35 -34.94
N GLU A 552 2.65 -17.76 -35.57
CA GLU A 552 3.19 -19.10 -35.41
C GLU A 552 4.08 -19.10 -34.16
N LEU A 553 3.60 -19.74 -33.09
CA LEU A 553 4.25 -19.76 -31.78
C LEU A 553 4.97 -21.08 -31.56
N ASP A 554 6.12 -21.03 -30.89
CA ASP A 554 6.76 -22.24 -30.38
C ASP A 554 6.06 -22.77 -29.10
N ALA A 555 6.45 -23.97 -28.66
CA ALA A 555 5.84 -24.62 -27.50
C ALA A 555 6.08 -23.87 -26.18
N ASP A 556 7.19 -23.14 -26.07
CA ASP A 556 7.54 -22.35 -24.88
C ASP A 556 6.79 -21.02 -24.87
N GLU A 557 6.70 -20.34 -26.02
CA GLU A 557 5.94 -19.12 -26.21
C GLU A 557 4.45 -19.35 -25.91
N ASP A 558 3.89 -20.43 -26.44
CA ASP A 558 2.50 -20.84 -26.19
C ASP A 558 2.24 -21.15 -24.70
N TYR A 559 3.21 -21.83 -24.07
CA TYR A 559 3.17 -22.16 -22.64
C TYR A 559 3.14 -20.92 -21.73
N PHE A 560 3.93 -19.89 -22.04
CA PHE A 560 3.93 -18.65 -21.26
C PHE A 560 2.78 -17.71 -21.60
N LEU A 561 2.33 -17.62 -22.85
CA LEU A 561 1.19 -16.79 -23.21
C LEU A 561 -0.08 -17.28 -22.52
N THR A 562 -0.22 -18.60 -22.37
CA THR A 562 -1.30 -19.22 -21.59
C THR A 562 -1.27 -18.76 -20.12
N ARG A 563 -0.08 -18.67 -19.51
CA ARG A 563 0.09 -18.22 -18.11
C ARG A 563 0.01 -16.71 -17.96
N LEU A 564 0.30 -15.96 -19.01
CA LEU A 564 0.07 -14.53 -19.03
C LEU A 564 -1.43 -14.24 -18.88
N SER A 565 -2.28 -14.91 -19.67
CA SER A 565 -3.74 -14.79 -19.62
C SER A 565 -4.36 -15.32 -18.32
N TYR A 566 -3.79 -16.37 -17.72
CA TYR A 566 -4.37 -17.02 -16.55
C TYR A 566 -3.37 -17.11 -15.39
N PRO A 567 -3.36 -16.11 -14.48
CA PRO A 567 -2.37 -16.00 -13.41
C PRO A 567 -2.33 -17.15 -12.41
N TYR A 568 -3.45 -17.84 -12.22
CA TYR A 568 -3.59 -18.93 -11.25
C TYR A 568 -2.96 -20.25 -11.72
N LEU A 569 -2.70 -20.40 -13.02
CA LEU A 569 -2.16 -21.64 -13.56
C LEU A 569 -0.82 -21.98 -12.91
N ARG A 570 -0.71 -23.21 -12.42
CA ARG A 570 0.53 -23.74 -11.86
C ARG A 570 1.53 -24.04 -12.97
N PRO A 571 2.83 -24.09 -12.67
CA PRO A 571 3.85 -24.52 -13.62
C PRO A 571 3.56 -25.91 -14.21
N GLU A 572 2.92 -26.81 -13.44
CA GLU A 572 2.59 -28.16 -13.88
C GLU A 572 1.32 -28.27 -14.75
N ASP A 573 0.45 -27.25 -14.73
CA ASP A 573 -0.86 -27.32 -15.38
C ASP A 573 -0.74 -27.31 -16.91
N ARG A 574 -1.45 -28.25 -17.56
CA ARG A 574 -1.62 -28.28 -19.02
C ARG A 574 -2.99 -27.72 -19.39
N ALA A 575 -2.99 -26.53 -19.97
CA ALA A 575 -4.17 -25.85 -20.46
C ALA A 575 -4.11 -25.75 -21.99
N ASP A 576 -5.17 -26.21 -22.65
CA ASP A 576 -5.35 -26.10 -24.11
C ASP A 576 -6.51 -25.12 -24.39
N PHE A 577 -6.40 -24.32 -25.45
CA PHE A 577 -7.47 -23.42 -25.89
C PHE A 577 -8.34 -24.08 -26.96
N VAL A 578 -9.66 -23.85 -26.89
CA VAL A 578 -10.60 -24.27 -27.94
C VAL A 578 -11.34 -23.05 -28.48
N HIS A 579 -11.24 -22.81 -29.78
CA HIS A 579 -12.02 -21.78 -30.46
C HIS A 579 -13.48 -22.23 -30.63
N SER A 580 -14.42 -21.41 -30.15
CA SER A 580 -15.84 -21.56 -30.45
C SER A 580 -16.18 -20.89 -31.79
N HIS A 581 -16.83 -21.63 -32.70
CA HIS A 581 -17.28 -21.11 -34.01
C HIS A 581 -18.64 -20.38 -33.96
N LEU A 582 -19.12 -19.94 -32.79
CA LEU A 582 -20.43 -19.31 -32.64
C LEU A 582 -20.33 -17.84 -32.22
N GLY A 583 -20.22 -16.96 -33.21
CA GLY A 583 -20.74 -15.57 -33.19
C GLY A 583 -20.09 -14.54 -32.28
N ARG A 584 -19.28 -14.95 -31.30
CA ARG A 584 -18.30 -14.13 -30.57
C ARG A 584 -17.07 -15.00 -30.39
N GLN A 585 -15.90 -14.54 -30.81
CA GLN A 585 -14.64 -15.20 -30.51
C GLN A 585 -14.43 -15.16 -28.99
N GLN A 586 -14.94 -16.17 -28.29
CA GLN A 586 -14.56 -16.44 -26.90
C GLN A 586 -13.58 -17.60 -26.93
N SER A 587 -12.35 -17.30 -26.52
CA SER A 587 -11.27 -18.27 -26.40
C SER A 587 -11.45 -19.00 -25.07
N GLU A 588 -11.85 -20.27 -25.10
CA GLU A 588 -12.22 -20.98 -23.87
C GLU A 588 -11.09 -21.91 -23.40
N MET A 589 -10.69 -21.76 -22.14
CA MET A 589 -9.60 -22.53 -21.53
C MET A 589 -10.09 -23.89 -21.01
N VAL A 590 -9.40 -24.95 -21.42
CA VAL A 590 -9.63 -26.34 -21.01
C VAL A 590 -8.55 -26.81 -20.04
N VAL A 591 -8.92 -27.12 -18.80
CA VAL A 591 -8.00 -27.70 -17.82
C VAL A 591 -8.11 -29.22 -17.86
N ASN A 592 -6.99 -29.91 -18.09
CA ASN A 592 -6.91 -31.37 -18.00
C ASN A 592 -6.64 -31.79 -16.55
N VAL A 593 -7.54 -32.55 -15.95
CA VAL A 593 -7.51 -32.95 -14.53
C VAL A 593 -7.58 -34.48 -14.41
N GLU A 594 -6.94 -35.06 -13.40
CA GLU A 594 -7.05 -36.49 -13.05
C GLU A 594 -7.99 -36.68 -11.84
N ASP A 595 -8.87 -37.68 -11.92
CA ASP A 595 -9.73 -38.11 -10.81
C ASP A 595 -8.94 -38.97 -9.78
N LEU A 596 -9.57 -39.30 -8.64
CA LEU A 596 -8.94 -40.11 -7.59
C LEU A 596 -8.58 -41.54 -8.04
N ASP A 597 -9.15 -42.01 -9.15
CA ASP A 597 -8.88 -43.32 -9.75
C ASP A 597 -7.86 -43.22 -10.91
N GLY A 598 -7.27 -42.04 -11.15
CA GLY A 598 -6.29 -41.79 -12.21
C GLY A 598 -6.89 -41.57 -13.62
N ASN A 599 -8.21 -41.47 -13.77
CA ASN A 599 -8.84 -41.18 -15.05
C ASN A 599 -8.79 -39.69 -15.36
N ARG A 600 -8.42 -39.36 -16.60
CA ARG A 600 -8.37 -37.98 -17.08
C ARG A 600 -9.74 -37.47 -17.51
N PHE A 601 -10.08 -36.27 -17.06
CA PHE A 601 -11.23 -35.51 -17.52
C PHE A 601 -10.85 -34.03 -17.72
N ARG A 602 -11.67 -33.31 -18.47
CA ARG A 602 -11.47 -31.91 -18.84
C ARG A 602 -12.50 -31.06 -18.14
N VAL A 603 -12.09 -29.94 -17.57
CA VAL A 603 -13.01 -28.93 -17.04
C VAL A 603 -12.99 -27.70 -17.94
N ARG A 604 -14.16 -27.30 -18.44
CA ARG A 604 -14.36 -26.12 -19.30
C ARG A 604 -15.80 -25.63 -19.23
N HIS A 605 -16.12 -24.47 -19.78
CA HIS A 605 -17.50 -24.05 -19.96
C HIS A 605 -18.23 -24.91 -21.01
N ALA A 606 -19.56 -24.89 -20.99
CA ALA A 606 -20.36 -25.59 -21.98
C ALA A 606 -20.36 -24.82 -23.30
N LEU A 607 -19.86 -25.44 -24.37
CA LEU A 607 -19.63 -24.81 -25.68
C LEU A 607 -20.85 -24.93 -26.60
N THR A 608 -21.73 -25.91 -26.36
CA THR A 608 -22.87 -26.17 -27.26
C THR A 608 -24.19 -26.26 -26.49
N PRO A 609 -25.33 -25.88 -27.11
CA PRO A 609 -26.65 -26.08 -26.51
C PRO A 609 -26.92 -27.54 -26.12
N LYS A 610 -26.37 -28.50 -26.88
CA LYS A 610 -26.47 -29.93 -26.57
C LYS A 610 -25.76 -30.31 -25.26
N GLU A 611 -24.66 -29.65 -24.92
CA GLU A 611 -23.96 -29.87 -23.65
C GLU A 611 -24.72 -29.27 -22.48
N VAL A 612 -25.30 -28.08 -22.66
CA VAL A 612 -26.19 -27.46 -21.66
C VAL A 612 -27.42 -28.34 -21.42
N GLU A 613 -28.02 -28.90 -22.47
CA GLU A 613 -29.14 -29.83 -22.39
C GLU A 613 -28.76 -31.14 -21.66
N ARG A 614 -27.57 -31.68 -21.93
CA ARG A 614 -27.06 -32.87 -21.22
C ARG A 614 -26.80 -32.58 -19.74
N LEU A 615 -26.25 -31.41 -19.41
CA LEU A 615 -26.06 -30.97 -18.03
C LEU A 615 -27.42 -30.80 -17.33
N HIS A 616 -28.41 -30.20 -18.01
CA HIS A 616 -29.79 -30.12 -17.51
C HIS A 616 -30.37 -31.50 -17.22
N GLY A 617 -30.17 -32.46 -18.14
CA GLY A 617 -30.55 -33.87 -17.96
C GLY A 617 -29.90 -34.52 -16.72
N LEU A 618 -28.65 -34.18 -16.38
CA LEU A 618 -27.99 -34.65 -15.16
C LEU A 618 -28.64 -34.09 -13.89
N PHE A 619 -29.04 -32.81 -13.88
CA PHE A 619 -29.78 -32.24 -12.75
C PHE A 619 -31.14 -32.91 -12.55
N LEU A 620 -31.89 -33.15 -13.64
CA LEU A 620 -33.16 -33.88 -13.59
C LEU A 620 -32.99 -35.32 -13.10
N ALA A 621 -31.96 -36.04 -13.58
CA ALA A 621 -31.64 -37.39 -13.10
C ALA A 621 -31.29 -37.41 -11.61
N ALA A 622 -30.66 -36.34 -11.10
CA ALA A 622 -30.40 -36.14 -9.68
C ALA A 622 -31.64 -35.66 -8.88
N LYS A 623 -32.82 -35.60 -9.49
CA LYS A 623 -34.08 -35.11 -8.92
C LYS A 623 -34.01 -33.66 -8.42
N LEU A 624 -33.18 -32.85 -9.06
CA LEU A 624 -33.08 -31.41 -8.80
C LEU A 624 -33.84 -30.65 -9.88
N ASP A 625 -34.92 -29.97 -9.49
CA ASP A 625 -35.60 -29.04 -10.39
C ASP A 625 -34.72 -27.78 -10.55
N VAL A 626 -34.33 -27.49 -11.79
CA VAL A 626 -33.42 -26.38 -12.16
C VAL A 626 -34.01 -25.60 -13.31
N ARG A 627 -33.91 -24.27 -13.26
CA ARG A 627 -34.35 -23.39 -14.33
C ARG A 627 -33.15 -22.63 -14.86
N PHE A 628 -32.78 -22.91 -16.10
CA PHE A 628 -31.66 -22.27 -16.78
C PHE A 628 -32.13 -20.95 -17.39
N ARG A 629 -31.38 -19.87 -17.13
CA ARG A 629 -31.64 -18.52 -17.64
C ARG A 629 -30.51 -18.07 -18.56
N LEU A 630 -30.75 -17.01 -19.32
CA LEU A 630 -29.77 -16.42 -20.23
C LEU A 630 -28.56 -15.82 -19.49
N GLU A 631 -28.76 -15.35 -18.25
CA GLU A 631 -27.68 -14.83 -17.38
C GLU A 631 -26.76 -15.91 -16.79
N HIS A 632 -27.15 -17.18 -16.84
CA HIS A 632 -26.36 -18.26 -16.24
C HIS A 632 -25.19 -18.69 -17.12
N ARG A 633 -24.03 -18.90 -16.48
CA ARG A 633 -22.84 -19.52 -17.04
C ARG A 633 -22.75 -20.97 -16.57
N TYR A 634 -22.23 -21.85 -17.43
CA TYR A 634 -22.19 -23.30 -17.18
C TYR A 634 -20.75 -23.81 -17.26
N LEU A 635 -20.27 -24.43 -16.19
CA LEU A 635 -18.98 -25.12 -16.12
C LEU A 635 -19.21 -26.64 -16.12
N VAL A 636 -18.55 -27.39 -16.98
CA VAL A 636 -18.75 -28.84 -17.16
C VAL A 636 -17.44 -29.61 -17.03
N ALA A 637 -17.53 -30.79 -16.42
CA ALA A 637 -16.48 -31.80 -16.40
C ALA A 637 -16.79 -32.87 -17.46
N ILE A 638 -15.88 -33.10 -18.39
CA ILE A 638 -16.08 -33.98 -19.55
C ILE A 638 -14.98 -35.05 -19.57
N SER A 639 -15.35 -36.31 -19.71
CA SER A 639 -14.38 -37.40 -19.88
C SER A 639 -13.69 -37.38 -21.25
N GLN A 640 -12.61 -38.17 -21.41
CA GLN A 640 -11.97 -38.38 -22.71
C GLN A 640 -12.92 -38.87 -23.82
N ARG A 641 -14.05 -39.51 -23.46
CA ARG A 641 -15.08 -39.99 -24.40
C ARG A 641 -16.19 -38.96 -24.66
N SER A 642 -15.98 -37.68 -24.32
CA SER A 642 -16.94 -36.59 -24.48
C SER A 642 -18.26 -36.78 -23.71
N GLN A 643 -18.24 -37.56 -22.61
CA GLN A 643 -19.37 -37.72 -21.70
C GLN A 643 -19.25 -36.73 -20.53
N ILE A 644 -20.34 -36.00 -20.23
CA ILE A 644 -20.42 -35.08 -19.09
C ILE A 644 -20.48 -35.89 -17.79
N LEU A 645 -19.47 -35.70 -16.94
CA LEU A 645 -19.31 -36.32 -15.64
C LEU A 645 -20.02 -35.52 -14.54
N GLY A 646 -20.12 -34.20 -14.72
CA GLY A 646 -20.76 -33.27 -13.80
C GLY A 646 -20.69 -31.85 -14.33
N GLY A 647 -21.31 -30.93 -13.60
CA GLY A 647 -21.21 -29.51 -13.91
C GLY A 647 -21.83 -28.61 -12.85
N ILE A 648 -21.52 -27.33 -12.99
CA ILE A 648 -21.96 -26.23 -12.16
C ILE A 648 -22.62 -25.20 -13.05
N TYR A 649 -23.68 -24.55 -12.57
CA TYR A 649 -24.13 -23.29 -13.15
C TYR A 649 -24.15 -22.19 -12.10
N TYR A 650 -23.83 -20.98 -12.52
CA TYR A 650 -23.65 -19.81 -11.67
C TYR A 650 -23.94 -18.52 -12.46
N GLU A 651 -24.16 -17.42 -11.77
CA GLU A 651 -24.31 -16.08 -12.35
C GLU A 651 -23.31 -15.11 -11.71
N ILE A 652 -23.00 -14.02 -12.41
CA ILE A 652 -22.19 -12.91 -11.91
C ILE A 652 -23.14 -11.72 -11.77
N GLU A 653 -23.18 -11.10 -10.59
CA GLU A 653 -24.08 -9.98 -10.30
C GLU A 653 -23.66 -8.70 -11.06
N GLU A 654 -24.59 -7.76 -11.23
CA GLU A 654 -24.31 -6.45 -11.81
C GLU A 654 -23.27 -5.70 -10.95
N GLY A 655 -22.09 -5.47 -11.53
CA GLY A 655 -20.93 -4.88 -10.84
C GLY A 655 -19.69 -5.77 -10.80
N GLY A 656 -19.78 -7.05 -11.21
CA GLY A 656 -18.63 -7.93 -11.45
C GLY A 656 -17.88 -8.43 -10.21
N GLN A 657 -18.09 -7.82 -9.04
CA GLN A 657 -17.40 -8.16 -7.79
C GLN A 657 -18.02 -9.33 -7.02
N ASN A 658 -19.27 -9.71 -7.33
CA ASN A 658 -19.97 -10.80 -6.66
C ASN A 658 -20.46 -11.84 -7.68
N ALA A 659 -20.35 -13.12 -7.32
CA ALA A 659 -20.94 -14.22 -8.08
C ALA A 659 -21.90 -15.05 -7.22
N HIS A 660 -23.01 -15.48 -7.80
CA HIS A 660 -23.95 -16.40 -7.16
C HIS A 660 -23.84 -17.80 -7.77
N LEU A 661 -23.39 -18.75 -6.95
CA LEU A 661 -23.38 -20.17 -7.27
C LEU A 661 -24.77 -20.76 -7.03
N GLU A 662 -25.42 -21.14 -8.12
CA GLU A 662 -26.77 -21.71 -8.09
C GLU A 662 -26.75 -23.17 -7.61
N LYS A 663 -26.24 -24.12 -8.43
CA LYS A 663 -26.14 -25.54 -8.05
C LYS A 663 -25.00 -26.27 -8.75
N ILE A 664 -24.56 -27.36 -8.12
CA ILE A 664 -23.59 -28.33 -8.63
C ILE A 664 -24.22 -29.72 -8.74
N VAL A 665 -23.89 -30.46 -9.80
CA VAL A 665 -24.27 -31.87 -9.97
C VAL A 665 -23.09 -32.70 -10.47
N VAL A 666 -22.99 -33.92 -9.94
CA VAL A 666 -22.09 -34.95 -10.46
C VAL A 666 -22.89 -36.23 -10.68
N ALA A 667 -22.69 -36.84 -11.85
CA ALA A 667 -23.33 -38.08 -12.25
C ALA A 667 -23.01 -39.18 -11.21
N GLU A 668 -24.01 -40.00 -10.90
CA GLU A 668 -23.94 -40.98 -9.82
C GLU A 668 -22.71 -41.92 -9.86
N PRO A 669 -22.28 -42.44 -11.03
CA PRO A 669 -21.09 -43.28 -11.13
C PRO A 669 -19.76 -42.58 -10.80
N TYR A 670 -19.75 -41.24 -10.78
CA TYR A 670 -18.55 -40.41 -10.60
C TYR A 670 -18.55 -39.63 -9.29
N ARG A 671 -19.55 -39.86 -8.41
CA ARG A 671 -19.58 -39.30 -7.06
C ARG A 671 -18.45 -39.93 -6.22
N ARG A 672 -17.88 -39.14 -5.30
CA ARG A 672 -16.74 -39.51 -4.43
C ARG A 672 -15.41 -39.78 -5.16
N LYS A 673 -15.30 -39.45 -6.44
CA LYS A 673 -14.05 -39.56 -7.23
C LYS A 673 -13.24 -38.25 -7.34
N GLY A 674 -13.57 -37.23 -6.54
CA GLY A 674 -12.91 -35.92 -6.58
C GLY A 674 -13.41 -34.97 -7.69
N VAL A 675 -14.33 -35.39 -8.58
CA VAL A 675 -14.83 -34.55 -9.68
C VAL A 675 -15.50 -33.26 -9.19
N ALA A 676 -16.31 -33.33 -8.13
CA ALA A 676 -16.99 -32.17 -7.56
C ALA A 676 -16.00 -31.16 -6.94
N ASP A 677 -14.97 -31.65 -6.26
CA ASP A 677 -13.92 -30.83 -5.65
C ASP A 677 -13.11 -30.08 -6.71
N ARG A 678 -12.75 -30.78 -7.80
CA ARG A 678 -12.05 -30.17 -8.93
C ARG A 678 -12.90 -29.12 -9.66
N LEU A 679 -14.20 -29.38 -9.85
CA LEU A 679 -15.13 -28.40 -10.43
C LEU A 679 -15.27 -27.15 -9.54
N MET A 680 -15.37 -27.31 -8.22
CA MET A 680 -15.49 -26.19 -7.28
C MET A 680 -14.20 -25.36 -7.23
N LYS A 681 -13.04 -26.00 -7.12
CA LYS A 681 -11.74 -25.30 -7.12
C LYS A 681 -11.52 -24.54 -8.42
N GLU A 682 -11.83 -25.16 -9.55
CA GLU A 682 -11.71 -24.51 -10.85
C GLU A 682 -12.68 -23.34 -11.01
N LEU A 683 -13.91 -23.45 -10.47
CA LEU A 683 -14.84 -22.31 -10.43
C LEU A 683 -14.25 -21.15 -9.63
N PHE A 684 -13.74 -21.38 -8.42
CA PHE A 684 -13.19 -20.31 -7.58
C PHE A 684 -11.98 -19.64 -8.22
N ASN A 685 -11.06 -20.42 -8.79
CA ASN A 685 -9.90 -19.88 -9.51
C ASN A 685 -10.32 -18.96 -10.67
N ARG A 686 -11.34 -19.38 -11.45
CA ARG A 686 -11.86 -18.58 -12.57
C ARG A 686 -12.55 -17.31 -12.08
N LEU A 687 -13.37 -17.40 -11.01
CA LEU A 687 -14.06 -16.24 -10.44
C LEU A 687 -13.05 -15.23 -9.87
N GLN A 688 -12.04 -15.69 -9.14
CA GLN A 688 -10.96 -14.85 -8.61
C GLN A 688 -10.19 -14.13 -9.73
N SER A 689 -9.96 -14.81 -10.85
CA SER A 689 -9.26 -14.23 -12.01
C SER A 689 -10.08 -13.17 -12.74
N ALA A 690 -11.41 -13.28 -12.69
CA ALA A 690 -12.34 -12.29 -13.21
C ALA A 690 -12.63 -11.16 -12.20
N GLY A 691 -11.83 -11.03 -11.14
CA GLY A 691 -11.98 -9.97 -10.15
C GLY A 691 -13.16 -10.12 -9.19
N VAL A 692 -13.76 -11.31 -9.09
CA VAL A 692 -14.85 -11.58 -8.13
C VAL A 692 -14.27 -11.72 -6.72
N GLU A 693 -14.75 -10.88 -5.80
CA GLU A 693 -14.31 -10.84 -4.41
C GLU A 693 -15.11 -11.83 -3.55
N THR A 694 -16.41 -11.95 -3.81
CA THR A 694 -17.32 -12.78 -3.00
C THR A 694 -18.14 -13.76 -3.84
N VAL A 695 -18.29 -14.98 -3.33
CA VAL A 695 -19.16 -16.00 -3.91
C VAL A 695 -20.27 -16.34 -2.93
N THR A 696 -21.51 -16.17 -3.35
CA THR A 696 -22.69 -16.52 -2.56
C THR A 696 -23.34 -17.80 -3.10
N THR A 697 -24.00 -18.56 -2.24
CA THR A 697 -24.80 -19.73 -2.67
C THR A 697 -26.01 -19.92 -1.76
N GLY A 698 -27.03 -20.61 -2.25
CA GLY A 698 -28.20 -20.96 -1.45
C GLY A 698 -27.89 -21.93 -0.30
N PHE A 699 -28.82 -22.10 0.64
CA PHE A 699 -28.68 -22.97 1.82
C PHE A 699 -28.91 -24.47 1.55
N PHE A 700 -28.52 -24.98 0.38
CA PHE A 700 -28.66 -26.41 0.07
C PHE A 700 -27.41 -27.19 0.50
N ARG A 701 -27.57 -28.22 1.33
CA ARG A 701 -26.46 -29.04 1.89
C ARG A 701 -25.29 -28.20 2.47
N PRO A 702 -25.51 -27.38 3.50
CA PRO A 702 -24.49 -26.46 4.04
C PRO A 702 -23.18 -27.13 4.43
N GLN A 703 -23.23 -28.36 4.96
CA GLN A 703 -22.04 -29.14 5.32
C GLN A 703 -21.07 -29.37 4.17
N TYR A 704 -21.57 -29.47 2.92
CA TYR A 704 -20.71 -29.59 1.75
C TYR A 704 -19.94 -28.28 1.49
N PHE A 705 -20.62 -27.15 1.60
CA PHE A 705 -20.05 -25.82 1.34
C PHE A 705 -19.14 -25.32 2.46
N TYR A 706 -19.41 -25.69 3.72
CA TYR A 706 -18.51 -25.40 4.84
C TYR A 706 -17.12 -25.99 4.62
N GLY A 707 -17.01 -27.16 3.98
CA GLY A 707 -15.72 -27.75 3.60
C GLY A 707 -14.93 -26.97 2.56
N TYR A 708 -15.53 -25.96 1.92
CA TYR A 708 -14.86 -25.04 0.99
C TYR A 708 -14.74 -23.62 1.56
N GLY A 709 -14.92 -23.42 2.87
CA GLY A 709 -14.75 -22.10 3.49
C GLY A 709 -15.95 -21.15 3.35
N PHE A 710 -17.15 -21.66 3.03
CA PHE A 710 -18.35 -20.84 3.11
C PHE A 710 -18.77 -20.62 4.57
N SER A 711 -19.31 -19.44 4.88
CA SER A 711 -19.84 -19.09 6.19
C SER A 711 -21.19 -18.37 6.08
N ILE A 712 -21.88 -18.20 7.21
CA ILE A 712 -23.15 -17.46 7.27
C ILE A 712 -22.84 -16.00 7.62
N GLU A 713 -23.10 -15.07 6.70
CA GLU A 713 -22.96 -13.64 6.93
C GLU A 713 -24.31 -12.94 7.01
N LYS A 714 -24.47 -11.99 7.94
CA LYS A 714 -25.73 -11.25 8.16
C LYS A 714 -26.18 -10.40 6.95
N ARG A 715 -25.27 -10.12 6.01
CA ARG A 715 -25.50 -9.24 4.88
C ARG A 715 -26.14 -9.95 3.68
N TYR A 716 -26.07 -11.28 3.63
CA TYR A 716 -26.52 -12.10 2.50
C TYR A 716 -27.56 -13.12 2.95
N ALA A 717 -28.52 -13.45 2.08
CA ALA A 717 -29.58 -14.43 2.37
C ALA A 717 -29.12 -15.91 2.28
N GLY A 718 -27.81 -16.15 2.13
CA GLY A 718 -27.21 -17.43 1.78
C GLY A 718 -25.89 -17.70 2.51
N LEU A 719 -25.18 -18.72 2.03
CA LEU A 719 -23.79 -18.99 2.42
C LEU A 719 -22.86 -18.11 1.57
N VAL A 720 -21.81 -17.60 2.17
CA VAL A 720 -20.87 -16.67 1.52
C VAL A 720 -19.44 -17.15 1.70
N LYS A 721 -18.64 -17.06 0.65
CA LYS A 721 -17.20 -17.27 0.67
C LYS A 721 -16.50 -16.01 0.16
N ASN A 722 -15.54 -15.49 0.93
CA ASN A 722 -14.61 -14.46 0.48
C ASN A 722 -13.43 -15.14 -0.23
N LEU A 723 -13.19 -14.77 -1.49
CA LEU A 723 -12.08 -15.29 -2.28
C LEU A 723 -10.75 -14.54 -2.01
N VAL A 724 -10.81 -13.47 -1.22
CA VAL A 724 -9.65 -12.61 -0.89
C VAL A 724 -8.93 -13.05 0.41
N GLU A 725 -9.59 -13.80 1.30
CA GLU A 725 -9.04 -14.18 2.61
C GLU A 725 -8.16 -15.45 2.60
N GLU A 726 -8.27 -16.33 1.59
CA GLU A 726 -7.51 -17.60 1.52
C GLU A 726 -5.99 -17.43 1.30
N GLU A 727 -5.50 -16.26 0.88
CA GLU A 727 -4.04 -16.01 0.81
C GLU A 727 -3.38 -16.08 2.19
N LYS A 728 -4.09 -15.74 3.28
CA LYS A 728 -3.50 -15.70 4.63
C LYS A 728 -3.47 -17.05 5.34
N GLU A 729 -4.45 -17.91 5.10
CA GLU A 729 -4.53 -19.22 5.79
C GLU A 729 -3.65 -20.28 5.12
N THR A 730 -3.51 -20.24 3.78
CA THR A 730 -2.66 -21.20 3.06
C THR A 730 -1.15 -20.97 3.30
N GLU A 731 -0.76 -19.75 3.69
CA GLU A 731 0.60 -19.44 4.16
C GLU A 731 0.85 -19.95 5.60
N SER A 732 -0.17 -19.95 6.46
CA SER A 732 -0.06 -20.43 7.85
C SER A 732 0.13 -21.95 7.93
N GLU A 733 -0.56 -22.74 7.10
CA GLU A 733 -0.44 -24.21 7.13
C GLU A 733 0.86 -24.72 6.50
N ARG A 734 1.51 -23.94 5.62
CA ARG A 734 2.86 -24.25 5.12
C ARG A 734 3.98 -23.87 6.08
N GLY A 735 3.69 -23.03 7.08
CA GLY A 735 4.64 -22.63 8.12
C GLY A 735 4.81 -23.62 9.28
N GLU A 736 3.88 -24.56 9.48
CA GLU A 736 3.94 -25.55 10.57
C GLU A 736 4.50 -26.92 10.15
N ALA A 737 4.87 -27.09 8.88
CA ALA A 737 5.53 -28.29 8.36
C ALA A 737 6.89 -27.96 7.74
N ILE A 738 7.74 -27.25 8.49
CA ILE A 738 9.21 -27.22 8.31
C ILE A 738 9.88 -27.29 9.68
#